data_AF-A0A8H8T4V0-F1
#
_entry.id   AF-A0A8H8T4V0-F1
#
_cell.length_a   1.000
_cell.length_b   1.000
_cell.length_c   1.000
_cell.angle_alpha   90.00
_cell.angle_beta   90.00
_cell.angle_gamma   90.00
#
_symmetry.space_group_name_H-M   'P 1'
#
loop_
_entity.id
_entity.type
_entity.pdbx_description
1 polymer ?
#
loop_
_entity_poly.entity_id
_entity_poly.type
_entity_poly.pdbx_seq_one_letter_code
_entity_poly.pdbx_strand_id
1 'polypeptide(L)'
;MPRLILACRAVSFIGIWLIARAPETGQWDYNLTQLLFAFGVAGAASLVVSLIARIFTHPGGYAKDVLDVLEALKDLVQSSTSQTLFDNDKPASQTESLHTKSLDKALALHTSYAYSAYELRIGRVPIKAIKPLLITINRVREELAWGRVPALEGTETPLEIPCYLLNWTTPAGGARRRSLIAYLLYKRPLDVNSNDPLAARTAVTNARVVLKTSLDSVVHEINKACTLKRTERHHKELFRKSLHCAALLHISSELIRALTLAHGILTIHQTSRLHIFFLRPSWFWLGMSPRSVIEEEDSPGTVELRSAAGPDTSSSAEKSPFEDPHTTLLPTPTTAKSTPKWSLSTITHTPTILRARIQLSNWIWKARNSKHIQFAFKHALGIAILMIPALLPETSSGKQFYNSSYGVWAIISFVYVIEPNTALTWRVGIWRVFGTGIGALYAYITWQIAGTNPYGVVALITAAEIIITWFVRSSTPGVGIVASVTIPPVLFIPYLGVAEISMLHLTALRALQISIGIVAAILIDHIFFPKRPRAIFLSGMAKVIEDVRVLHSELSSRTHNNTPHGSPKSGVEVAQAQTCSAKLELRIRKLVMREKICLGQMEHELSLMPKPTESYRMVTGYVQRLVDLTSGLRRIRENVPHMAIDTVLVQRQRVDSCITLALYACEHAFRSRRALPQGLPSPRKALDVLNIELMDALQSQGRATDIGYAMAENEVIDEMVRTVEGLVKITRDLFGTRAWLNGVDNVHLGVGF
;
A
#
# COMPACT_ATOMS: atom_id res chain seq x y z
N MET A 1 0.51 15.94 -6.59
CA MET A 1 0.03 17.27 -7.03
C MET A 1 -0.40 17.21 -8.50
N PRO A 2 -1.56 16.62 -8.83
CA PRO A 2 -1.98 16.43 -10.23
C PRO A 2 -2.14 17.75 -11.01
N ARG A 3 -2.29 18.88 -10.32
CA ARG A 3 -2.70 20.18 -10.91
C ARG A 3 -1.56 21.04 -11.44
N LEU A 4 -0.44 21.13 -10.73
CA LEU A 4 0.75 21.79 -11.29
C LEU A 4 1.38 20.92 -12.37
N ILE A 5 1.33 19.60 -12.20
CA ILE A 5 1.71 18.64 -13.24
C ILE A 5 0.85 18.86 -14.49
N LEU A 6 -0.44 19.18 -14.35
CA LEU A 6 -1.33 19.51 -15.46
C LEU A 6 -0.88 20.79 -16.18
N ALA A 7 -0.68 21.89 -15.44
CA ALA A 7 -0.24 23.18 -16.00
C ALA A 7 1.14 23.08 -16.68
N CYS A 8 2.11 22.43 -16.03
CA CYS A 8 3.43 22.18 -16.61
C CYS A 8 3.32 21.31 -17.86
N ARG A 9 2.51 20.24 -17.84
CA ARG A 9 2.29 19.41 -19.04
C ARG A 9 1.70 20.23 -20.17
N ALA A 10 0.62 20.98 -19.93
CA ALA A 10 -0.01 21.82 -20.95
C ALA A 10 1.00 22.78 -21.61
N VAL A 11 1.80 23.49 -20.80
CA VAL A 11 2.86 24.40 -21.28
C VAL A 11 3.95 23.63 -22.05
N SER A 12 4.44 22.50 -21.54
CA SER A 12 5.44 21.68 -22.24
C SER A 12 4.92 21.13 -23.56
N PHE A 13 3.66 20.70 -23.65
CA PHE A 13 3.07 20.19 -24.89
C PHE A 13 2.89 21.29 -25.94
N ILE A 14 2.49 22.50 -25.54
CA ILE A 14 2.46 23.66 -26.44
C ILE A 14 3.86 23.97 -26.97
N GLY A 15 4.88 23.87 -26.11
CA GLY A 15 6.26 24.18 -26.49
C GLY A 15 6.87 23.14 -27.42
N ILE A 16 6.69 21.85 -27.10
CA ILE A 16 7.04 20.76 -28.00
C ILE A 16 6.34 20.93 -29.34
N TRP A 17 5.09 21.40 -29.36
CA TRP A 17 4.34 21.58 -30.60
C TRP A 17 4.88 22.70 -31.48
N LEU A 18 5.11 23.88 -30.89
CA LEU A 18 5.64 25.05 -31.62
C LEU A 18 7.03 24.75 -32.19
N ILE A 19 7.86 24.01 -31.43
CA ILE A 19 9.19 23.60 -31.87
C ILE A 19 9.12 22.50 -32.94
N ALA A 20 8.28 21.48 -32.76
CA ALA A 20 8.13 20.37 -33.72
C ALA A 20 7.48 20.79 -35.05
N ARG A 21 6.94 22.01 -35.14
CA ARG A 21 6.37 22.59 -36.35
C ARG A 21 7.33 23.56 -37.05
N ALA A 22 8.52 23.82 -36.52
CA ALA A 22 9.50 24.69 -37.18
C ALA A 22 9.71 24.21 -38.64
N PRO A 23 9.30 25.00 -39.64
CA PRO A 23 9.47 24.64 -41.03
C PRO A 23 10.96 24.67 -41.40
N GLU A 24 11.33 23.95 -42.45
CA GLU A 24 12.67 24.00 -43.07
C GLU A 24 13.05 25.41 -43.55
N THR A 25 12.10 26.34 -43.62
CA THR A 25 12.36 27.76 -43.85
C THR A 25 12.79 28.42 -42.55
N GLY A 26 14.08 28.74 -42.44
CA GLY A 26 14.73 29.34 -41.27
C GLY A 26 14.28 30.76 -40.84
N GLN A 27 13.02 31.15 -41.06
CA GLN A 27 12.45 32.40 -40.54
C GLN A 27 11.47 32.10 -39.41
N TRP A 28 11.94 32.28 -38.18
CA TRP A 28 11.13 32.32 -36.97
C TRP A 28 10.40 33.67 -36.89
N ASP A 29 9.40 33.89 -37.73
CA ASP A 29 8.68 35.16 -37.84
C ASP A 29 7.50 35.29 -36.84
N TYR A 30 7.65 34.68 -35.66
CA TYR A 30 6.62 34.78 -34.60
C TYR A 30 6.93 35.94 -33.67
N ASN A 31 5.94 36.81 -33.47
CA ASN A 31 5.97 37.78 -32.40
C ASN A 31 6.05 37.06 -31.05
N LEU A 32 7.17 37.23 -30.33
CA LEU A 32 7.44 36.65 -29.01
C LEU A 32 6.26 36.85 -28.03
N THR A 33 5.55 37.98 -28.16
CA THR A 33 4.38 38.35 -27.37
C THR A 33 3.19 37.42 -27.59
N GLN A 34 2.90 36.99 -28.83
CA GLN A 34 1.81 36.06 -29.14
C GLN A 34 2.11 34.65 -28.63
N LEU A 35 3.38 34.25 -28.72
CA LEU A 35 3.87 32.98 -28.20
C LEU A 35 3.78 32.95 -26.65
N LEU A 36 4.29 33.99 -25.99
CA LEU A 36 4.17 34.20 -24.54
C LEU A 36 2.70 34.24 -24.10
N PHE A 37 1.80 34.82 -24.90
CA PHE A 37 0.37 34.81 -24.62
C PHE A 37 -0.20 33.39 -24.64
N ALA A 38 0.08 32.59 -25.66
CA ALA A 38 -0.42 31.20 -25.73
C ALA A 38 0.08 30.34 -24.55
N PHE A 39 1.37 30.45 -24.20
CA PHE A 39 1.94 29.77 -23.03
C PHE A 39 1.38 30.28 -21.71
N GLY A 40 1.31 31.61 -21.58
CA GLY A 40 0.85 32.30 -20.40
C GLY A 40 -0.60 31.98 -20.10
N VAL A 41 -1.49 32.00 -21.10
CA VAL A 41 -2.92 31.73 -20.91
C VAL A 41 -3.15 30.27 -20.51
N ALA A 42 -2.55 29.30 -21.22
CA ALA A 42 -2.73 27.88 -20.88
C ALA A 42 -2.17 27.55 -19.48
N GLY A 43 -0.97 28.05 -19.16
CA GLY A 43 -0.34 27.83 -17.86
C GLY A 43 -1.04 28.57 -16.72
N ALA A 44 -1.34 29.85 -16.90
CA ALA A 44 -1.96 30.70 -15.88
C ALA A 44 -3.41 30.31 -15.63
N ALA A 45 -4.21 30.00 -16.66
CA ALA A 45 -5.60 29.55 -16.45
C ALA A 45 -5.63 28.26 -15.64
N SER A 46 -4.81 27.26 -16.00
CA SER A 46 -4.75 25.99 -15.26
C SER A 46 -4.24 26.18 -13.82
N LEU A 47 -3.24 27.04 -13.62
CA LEU A 47 -2.70 27.37 -12.30
C LEU A 47 -3.71 28.13 -11.43
N VAL A 48 -4.32 29.18 -11.97
CA VAL A 48 -5.29 30.05 -11.28
C VAL A 48 -6.54 29.27 -10.92
N VAL A 49 -7.13 28.52 -11.85
CA VAL A 49 -8.29 27.66 -11.56
C VAL A 49 -7.94 26.60 -10.52
N SER A 50 -6.76 25.99 -10.61
CA SER A 50 -6.33 24.98 -9.65
C SER A 50 -6.13 25.50 -8.23
N LEU A 51 -5.71 26.77 -8.09
CA LEU A 51 -5.61 27.50 -6.83
C LEU A 51 -6.98 27.97 -6.32
N ILE A 52 -7.81 28.56 -7.18
CA ILE A 52 -9.12 29.13 -6.83
C ILE A 52 -10.15 28.04 -6.50
N ALA A 53 -10.23 26.95 -7.28
CA ALA A 53 -11.08 25.79 -7.03
C ALA A 53 -10.75 25.06 -5.71
N ARG A 54 -9.76 25.55 -4.97
CA ARG A 54 -9.38 25.10 -3.63
C ARG A 54 -9.71 26.12 -2.55
N ILE A 55 -9.79 27.41 -2.86
CA ILE A 55 -10.26 28.46 -1.95
C ILE A 55 -11.77 28.27 -1.68
N PHE A 56 -12.54 27.92 -2.71
CA PHE A 56 -13.99 27.74 -2.62
C PHE A 56 -14.42 26.34 -2.11
N THR A 57 -13.57 25.32 -2.21
CA THR A 57 -13.84 24.02 -1.59
C THR A 57 -13.18 23.97 -0.22
N HIS A 58 -14.01 23.98 0.83
CA HIS A 58 -13.68 23.79 2.23
C HIS A 58 -12.28 23.22 2.55
N PRO A 59 -11.42 23.91 3.32
CA PRO A 59 -10.14 23.40 3.82
C PRO A 59 -10.37 22.26 4.82
N GLY A 60 -10.77 21.08 4.33
CA GLY A 60 -11.24 20.01 5.19
C GLY A 60 -11.19 18.64 4.55
N GLY A 61 -10.20 18.34 3.69
CA GLY A 61 -9.97 16.96 3.24
C GLY A 61 -9.47 16.12 4.42
N TYR A 62 -8.20 16.26 4.76
CA TYR A 62 -7.58 15.46 5.82
C TYR A 62 -8.26 15.55 7.19
N ALA A 63 -8.70 16.73 7.62
CA ALA A 63 -9.36 16.88 8.90
C ALA A 63 -10.68 16.10 8.99
N LYS A 64 -11.48 16.17 7.93
CA LYS A 64 -12.72 15.41 7.79
C LYS A 64 -12.41 13.92 7.64
N ASP A 65 -11.39 13.56 6.86
CA ASP A 65 -10.95 12.18 6.71
C ASP A 65 -10.52 11.58 8.07
N VAL A 66 -9.80 12.33 8.91
CA VAL A 66 -9.44 11.93 10.28
C VAL A 66 -10.71 11.70 11.11
N LEU A 67 -11.66 12.64 11.08
CA LEU A 67 -12.93 12.53 11.80
C LEU A 67 -13.73 11.30 11.34
N ASP A 68 -13.84 11.10 10.03
CA ASP A 68 -14.57 10.00 9.40
C ASP A 68 -13.93 8.64 9.71
N VAL A 69 -12.61 8.59 9.91
CA VAL A 69 -11.87 7.40 10.36
C VAL A 69 -12.10 7.16 11.85
N LEU A 70 -11.99 8.19 12.69
CA LEU A 70 -12.22 8.06 14.14
C LEU A 70 -13.67 7.67 14.46
N GLU A 71 -14.64 8.18 13.71
CA GLU A 71 -16.04 7.78 13.83
C GLU A 71 -16.24 6.33 13.39
N ALA A 72 -15.66 5.92 12.26
CA ALA A 72 -15.71 4.52 11.83
C ALA A 72 -15.05 3.57 12.86
N LEU A 73 -13.93 3.97 13.47
CA LEU A 73 -13.28 3.19 14.52
C LEU A 73 -14.13 3.15 15.80
N LYS A 74 -14.77 4.26 16.20
CA LYS A 74 -15.70 4.28 17.33
C LYS A 74 -16.84 3.30 17.12
N ASP A 75 -17.51 3.38 15.98
CA ASP A 75 -18.65 2.52 15.66
C ASP A 75 -18.23 1.05 15.63
N LEU A 76 -17.02 0.78 15.15
CA LEU A 76 -16.47 -0.57 15.09
C LEU A 76 -16.07 -1.13 16.46
N VAL A 77 -15.45 -0.33 17.33
CA VAL A 77 -15.20 -0.70 18.73
C VAL A 77 -16.53 -0.98 19.43
N GLN A 78 -17.50 -0.08 19.31
CA GLN A 78 -18.81 -0.24 19.95
C GLN A 78 -19.53 -1.51 19.46
N SER A 79 -19.51 -1.77 18.14
CA SER A 79 -20.11 -2.96 17.56
C SER A 79 -19.37 -4.23 18.00
N SER A 80 -18.04 -4.22 18.00
CA SER A 80 -17.22 -5.37 18.38
C SER A 80 -17.41 -5.70 19.86
N THR A 81 -17.42 -4.70 20.75
CA THR A 81 -17.65 -4.88 22.18
C THR A 81 -19.08 -5.33 22.48
N SER A 82 -20.09 -4.82 21.75
CA SER A 82 -21.47 -5.30 21.90
C SER A 82 -21.64 -6.75 21.49
N GLN A 83 -20.92 -7.18 20.46
CA GLN A 83 -21.01 -8.54 19.93
C GLN A 83 -20.30 -9.55 20.84
N THR A 84 -19.17 -9.20 21.44
CA THR A 84 -18.36 -10.12 22.24
C THR A 84 -18.79 -10.23 23.70
N LEU A 85 -19.39 -9.17 24.27
CA LEU A 85 -19.74 -9.14 25.69
C LEU A 85 -21.24 -9.26 25.96
N PHE A 86 -22.09 -8.81 25.03
CA PHE A 86 -23.53 -8.70 25.26
C PHE A 86 -24.37 -9.58 24.33
N ASP A 87 -23.71 -10.49 23.57
CA ASP A 87 -24.34 -11.51 22.72
C ASP A 87 -25.50 -10.96 21.85
N ASN A 88 -25.28 -9.78 21.28
CA ASN A 88 -26.32 -9.06 20.55
C ASN A 88 -26.28 -9.46 19.06
N ASP A 89 -27.42 -9.91 18.52
CA ASP A 89 -27.64 -10.46 17.16
C ASP A 89 -27.44 -9.45 16.02
N LYS A 90 -26.30 -8.75 15.96
CA LYS A 90 -25.91 -8.02 14.75
C LYS A 90 -25.25 -8.99 13.77
N PRO A 91 -25.69 -9.03 12.49
CA PRO A 91 -25.18 -10.00 11.53
C PRO A 91 -23.67 -9.78 11.29
N ALA A 92 -22.90 -10.87 11.32
CA ALA A 92 -21.45 -10.88 11.11
C ALA A 92 -20.99 -10.22 9.79
N SER A 93 -21.89 -10.15 8.79
CA SER A 93 -21.66 -9.45 7.52
C SER A 93 -21.55 -7.92 7.68
N GLN A 94 -22.30 -7.34 8.63
CA GLN A 94 -22.29 -5.90 8.86
C GLN A 94 -20.98 -5.46 9.54
N THR A 95 -20.47 -6.23 10.50
CA THR A 95 -19.18 -5.93 11.15
C THR A 95 -18.01 -6.07 10.18
N GLU A 96 -18.05 -7.04 9.27
CA GLU A 96 -17.05 -7.19 8.21
C GLU A 96 -17.05 -6.02 7.22
N SER A 97 -18.23 -5.53 6.84
CA SER A 97 -18.37 -4.33 6.00
C SER A 97 -17.80 -3.08 6.69
N LEU A 98 -17.93 -2.98 8.02
CA LEU A 98 -17.37 -1.87 8.80
C LEU A 98 -15.84 -1.99 8.95
N HIS A 99 -15.31 -3.21 9.10
CA HIS A 99 -13.86 -3.46 9.13
C HIS A 99 -13.19 -3.08 7.81
N THR A 100 -13.75 -3.54 6.68
CA THR A 100 -13.24 -3.19 5.35
C THR A 100 -13.33 -1.69 5.09
N LYS A 101 -14.46 -1.06 5.42
CA LYS A 101 -14.64 0.39 5.30
C LYS A 101 -13.68 1.19 6.18
N SER A 102 -13.43 0.76 7.43
CA SER A 102 -12.48 1.43 8.32
C SER A 102 -11.02 1.26 7.84
N LEU A 103 -10.67 0.09 7.28
CA LEU A 103 -9.39 -0.17 6.66
C LEU A 103 -9.15 0.77 5.47
N ASP A 104 -10.11 0.86 4.56
CA ASP A 104 -10.01 1.69 3.36
C ASP A 104 -9.90 3.17 3.71
N LYS A 105 -10.71 3.65 4.67
CA LYS A 105 -10.63 5.03 5.17
C LYS A 105 -9.28 5.31 5.84
N ALA A 106 -8.77 4.40 6.67
CA ALA A 106 -7.47 4.58 7.33
C ALA A 106 -6.29 4.56 6.34
N LEU A 107 -6.37 3.76 5.27
CA LEU A 107 -5.39 3.76 4.20
C LEU A 107 -5.46 5.04 3.35
N ALA A 108 -6.67 5.51 3.05
CA ALA A 108 -6.88 6.79 2.38
C ALA A 108 -6.30 7.95 3.20
N LEU A 109 -6.33 7.85 4.53
CA LEU A 109 -5.79 8.87 5.43
C LEU A 109 -4.30 9.14 5.23
N HIS A 110 -3.48 8.12 4.96
CA HIS A 110 -2.06 8.29 4.63
C HIS A 110 -1.85 9.08 3.34
N THR A 111 -2.67 8.77 2.32
CA THR A 111 -2.61 9.52 1.06
C THR A 111 -3.08 10.95 1.25
N SER A 112 -4.13 11.16 2.04
CA SER A 112 -4.66 12.47 2.39
C SER A 112 -3.62 13.27 3.18
N TYR A 113 -2.88 12.65 4.12
CA TYR A 113 -1.75 13.26 4.84
C TYR A 113 -0.65 13.71 3.88
N ALA A 114 -0.23 12.85 2.94
CA ALA A 114 0.82 13.18 1.99
C ALA A 114 0.41 14.33 1.07
N TYR A 115 -0.82 14.31 0.52
CA TYR A 115 -1.33 15.45 -0.23
C TYR A 115 -1.33 16.70 0.63
N SER A 116 -1.81 16.57 1.86
CA SER A 116 -1.90 17.64 2.83
C SER A 116 -0.57 18.28 3.20
N ALA A 117 0.51 17.51 3.25
CA ALA A 117 1.84 17.99 3.61
C ALA A 117 2.45 18.92 2.54
N TYR A 118 2.05 18.75 1.27
CA TYR A 118 2.57 19.54 0.14
C TYR A 118 1.64 20.67 -0.29
N GLU A 119 0.59 20.98 0.47
CA GLU A 119 -0.43 21.95 0.08
C GLU A 119 -0.20 23.32 0.69
N LEU A 120 -0.51 24.37 -0.10
CA LEU A 120 -0.62 25.73 0.43
C LEU A 120 -1.78 25.78 1.41
N ARG A 121 -1.50 26.12 2.66
CA ARG A 121 -2.46 26.07 3.76
C ARG A 121 -2.37 27.31 4.61
N ILE A 122 -3.52 27.78 5.07
CA ILE A 122 -3.62 28.83 6.07
C ILE A 122 -4.11 28.15 7.35
N GLY A 123 -3.28 28.10 8.37
CA GLY A 123 -3.59 27.38 9.60
C GLY A 123 -2.70 27.79 10.76
N ARG A 124 -3.06 27.36 11.98
CA ARG A 124 -2.27 27.58 13.19
C ARG A 124 -1.32 26.42 13.49
N VAL A 125 -1.76 25.19 13.19
CA VAL A 125 -1.02 23.96 13.53
C VAL A 125 -0.21 23.44 12.34
N PRO A 126 1.09 23.13 12.51
CA PRO A 126 1.88 22.46 11.48
C PRO A 126 1.47 21.01 11.33
N ILE A 127 1.35 20.52 10.09
CA ILE A 127 0.93 19.13 9.80
C ILE A 127 1.86 18.05 10.38
N LYS A 128 3.15 18.38 10.58
CA LYS A 128 4.11 17.48 11.23
C LYS A 128 3.70 17.10 12.66
N ALA A 129 3.08 18.03 13.40
CA ALA A 129 2.58 17.78 14.75
C ALA A 129 1.43 16.75 14.77
N ILE A 130 0.77 16.53 13.63
CA ILE A 130 -0.36 15.59 13.50
C ILE A 130 0.10 14.18 13.06
N LYS A 131 1.34 14.02 12.54
CA LYS A 131 1.89 12.70 12.10
C LYS A 131 1.80 11.62 13.20
N PRO A 132 2.12 11.90 14.48
CA PRO A 132 2.01 10.89 15.55
C PRO A 132 0.57 10.41 15.80
N LEU A 133 -0.42 11.25 15.52
CA LEU A 133 -1.84 10.89 15.62
C LEU A 133 -2.22 9.86 14.55
N LEU A 134 -1.72 10.03 13.32
CA LEU A 134 -1.92 9.08 12.22
C LEU A 134 -1.37 7.68 12.58
N ILE A 135 -0.19 7.61 13.18
CA ILE A 135 0.41 6.35 13.64
C ILE A 135 -0.50 5.69 14.68
N THR A 136 -1.00 6.47 15.63
CA THR A 136 -1.86 5.97 16.72
C THR A 136 -3.21 5.48 16.19
N ILE A 137 -3.81 6.16 15.20
CA ILE A 137 -5.04 5.70 14.54
C ILE A 137 -4.84 4.35 13.84
N ASN A 138 -3.74 4.18 13.11
CA ASN A 138 -3.42 2.90 12.47
C ASN A 138 -3.20 1.79 13.50
N ARG A 139 -2.56 2.14 14.63
CA ARG A 139 -2.31 1.19 15.71
C ARG A 139 -3.60 0.73 16.39
N VAL A 140 -4.53 1.64 16.68
CA VAL A 140 -5.87 1.30 17.20
C VAL A 140 -6.63 0.40 16.23
N ARG A 141 -6.61 0.73 14.93
CA ARG A 141 -7.21 -0.12 13.89
C ARG A 141 -6.60 -1.52 13.88
N GLU A 142 -5.28 -1.63 14.01
CA GLU A 142 -4.59 -2.93 14.06
C GLU A 142 -4.99 -3.75 15.28
N GLU A 143 -5.03 -3.15 16.48
CA GLU A 143 -5.49 -3.85 17.70
C GLU A 143 -6.89 -4.43 17.53
N LEU A 144 -7.74 -3.66 16.87
CA LEU A 144 -9.12 -4.01 16.63
C LEU A 144 -9.27 -5.04 15.50
N ALA A 145 -8.35 -5.05 14.53
CA ALA A 145 -8.33 -6.03 13.45
C ALA A 145 -8.02 -7.43 13.99
N TRP A 146 -6.98 -7.62 14.82
CA TRP A 146 -6.66 -8.94 15.35
C TRP A 146 -7.55 -9.35 16.54
N GLY A 147 -8.04 -8.40 17.34
CA GLY A 147 -9.01 -8.65 18.42
C GLY A 147 -10.43 -9.04 17.96
N ARG A 148 -10.64 -9.27 16.64
CA ARG A 148 -11.89 -9.81 16.08
C ARG A 148 -12.11 -11.23 16.56
N VAL A 149 -13.22 -11.44 17.24
CA VAL A 149 -13.68 -12.74 17.75
C VAL A 149 -15.03 -13.09 17.11
N PRO A 150 -15.20 -14.27 16.50
CA PRO A 150 -16.50 -14.71 16.00
C PRO A 150 -17.46 -15.02 17.16
N ALA A 151 -18.72 -14.59 17.06
CA ALA A 151 -19.78 -14.91 18.02
C ALA A 151 -19.99 -16.43 18.13
N LEU A 152 -20.32 -16.91 19.32
CA LEU A 152 -20.67 -18.31 19.59
C LEU A 152 -22.19 -18.41 19.61
N GLU A 153 -22.78 -19.28 18.80
CA GLU A 153 -24.20 -19.63 18.98
C GLU A 153 -24.34 -20.47 20.25
N GLY A 154 -25.03 -19.94 21.26
CA GLY A 154 -25.43 -20.71 22.44
C GLY A 154 -25.07 -20.03 23.76
N THR A 155 -26.12 -19.72 24.51
CA THR A 155 -26.21 -18.97 25.75
C THR A 155 -25.45 -19.56 26.95
N GLU A 156 -25.17 -18.67 27.91
CA GLU A 156 -25.07 -18.84 29.37
C GLU A 156 -23.70 -18.51 29.99
N THR A 157 -23.27 -17.25 29.89
CA THR A 157 -23.18 -16.34 31.04
C THR A 157 -22.71 -14.95 30.57
N PRO A 158 -23.51 -13.88 30.76
CA PRO A 158 -23.03 -12.54 30.51
C PRO A 158 -21.89 -12.26 31.51
N LEU A 159 -20.69 -12.01 30.99
CA LEU A 159 -19.70 -11.31 31.79
C LEU A 159 -20.27 -9.90 31.92
N GLU A 160 -20.89 -9.57 33.05
CA GLU A 160 -21.34 -8.21 33.35
C GLU A 160 -20.11 -7.31 33.52
N ILE A 161 -19.40 -7.03 32.42
CA ILE A 161 -18.45 -5.93 32.36
C ILE A 161 -19.31 -4.66 32.42
N PRO A 162 -19.19 -3.86 33.48
CA PRO A 162 -20.22 -2.87 33.76
C PRO A 162 -20.37 -1.83 32.64
N CYS A 163 -21.63 -1.54 32.28
CA CYS A 163 -22.06 -0.63 31.22
C CYS A 163 -21.44 0.78 31.26
N TYR A 164 -20.80 1.18 32.37
CA TYR A 164 -20.09 2.47 32.49
C TYR A 164 -18.77 2.52 31.70
N LEU A 165 -18.16 1.38 31.33
CA LEU A 165 -17.00 1.34 30.42
C LEU A 165 -17.35 1.89 29.01
N LEU A 166 -18.62 1.79 28.62
CA LEU A 166 -19.18 2.35 27.38
C LEU A 166 -19.57 3.83 27.49
N ASN A 167 -19.47 4.51 28.64
CA ASN A 167 -19.84 5.93 28.74
C ASN A 167 -18.90 6.90 28.00
N TRP A 168 -17.84 6.38 27.36
CA TRP A 168 -17.11 7.09 26.30
C TRP A 168 -17.82 7.06 24.94
N THR A 169 -18.99 6.45 24.81
CA THR A 169 -19.76 6.29 23.56
C THR A 169 -21.15 6.92 23.58
N THR A 170 -21.56 7.60 24.66
CA THR A 170 -22.83 8.32 24.70
C THR A 170 -22.91 9.39 23.59
N PRO A 171 -24.11 9.64 23.02
CA PRO A 171 -24.33 10.67 22.00
C PRO A 171 -23.81 12.06 22.44
N ALA A 172 -23.90 12.34 23.74
CA ALA A 172 -23.42 13.57 24.38
C ALA A 172 -21.89 13.75 24.33
N GLY A 173 -21.12 12.66 24.44
CA GLY A 173 -19.66 12.67 24.30
C GLY A 173 -19.17 12.71 22.84
N GLY A 174 -20.00 12.26 21.90
CA GLY A 174 -19.74 12.36 20.46
C GLY A 174 -19.88 13.77 19.91
N ALA A 175 -20.90 14.52 20.36
CA ALA A 175 -21.08 15.93 19.99
C ALA A 175 -19.92 16.83 20.48
N ARG A 176 -19.40 16.57 21.69
CA ARG A 176 -18.29 17.32 22.31
C ARG A 176 -16.89 16.96 21.76
N ARG A 177 -16.73 15.77 21.14
CA ARG A 177 -15.51 15.36 20.41
C ARG A 177 -15.49 15.84 18.96
N ARG A 178 -16.66 15.82 18.31
CA ARG A 178 -16.89 16.46 17.00
C ARG A 178 -16.53 17.94 17.08
N SER A 179 -16.90 18.63 18.18
CA SER A 179 -16.53 20.03 18.38
C SER A 179 -15.03 20.23 18.65
N LEU A 180 -14.34 19.43 19.47
CA LEU A 180 -12.90 19.63 19.76
C LEU A 180 -12.00 19.41 18.53
N ILE A 181 -12.23 18.36 17.73
CA ILE A 181 -11.40 18.07 16.54
C ILE A 181 -11.80 18.95 15.35
N ALA A 182 -13.09 19.28 15.19
CA ALA A 182 -13.52 20.31 14.24
C ALA A 182 -13.05 21.72 14.65
N TYR A 183 -12.88 22.01 15.94
CA TYR A 183 -12.30 23.25 16.47
C TYR A 183 -10.79 23.33 16.23
N LEU A 184 -10.07 22.22 16.41
CA LEU A 184 -8.63 22.12 16.15
C LEU A 184 -8.25 22.32 14.68
N LEU A 185 -9.15 21.95 13.76
CA LEU A 185 -8.88 21.91 12.31
C LEU A 185 -9.71 22.91 11.49
N TYR A 186 -10.81 23.46 12.04
CA TYR A 186 -11.73 24.33 11.32
C TYR A 186 -12.06 25.62 12.10
N LYS A 187 -12.20 26.69 11.32
CA LYS A 187 -12.30 28.10 11.71
C LYS A 187 -13.68 28.49 12.30
N ARG A 188 -14.24 27.74 13.26
CA ARG A 188 -15.48 28.15 13.96
C ARG A 188 -15.32 28.16 15.48
N PRO A 189 -15.69 29.26 16.16
CA PRO A 189 -15.63 29.33 17.62
C PRO A 189 -16.83 28.56 18.19
N LEU A 190 -16.56 27.42 18.80
CA LEU A 190 -17.41 26.93 19.88
C LEU A 190 -16.52 26.93 21.12
N ASP A 191 -17.05 27.38 22.26
CA ASP A 191 -16.39 27.35 23.57
C ASP A 191 -16.01 25.92 23.96
N VAL A 192 -14.83 25.47 23.55
CA VAL A 192 -14.27 24.19 23.98
C VAL A 192 -13.22 24.48 25.05
N ASN A 193 -13.46 23.97 26.25
CA ASN A 193 -12.63 24.24 27.41
C ASN A 193 -11.28 23.53 27.27
N SER A 194 -10.17 24.20 27.61
CA SER A 194 -8.80 23.69 27.41
C SER A 194 -8.52 22.34 28.10
N ASN A 195 -9.34 22.00 29.11
CA ASN A 195 -9.18 20.84 29.97
C ASN A 195 -9.93 19.58 29.48
N ASP A 196 -10.75 19.67 28.43
CA ASP A 196 -11.55 18.55 27.91
C ASP A 196 -10.73 17.29 27.52
N PRO A 197 -9.57 17.37 26.82
CA PRO A 197 -8.78 16.16 26.51
C PRO A 197 -8.15 15.52 27.76
N LEU A 198 -7.88 16.30 28.81
CA LEU A 198 -7.36 15.80 30.09
C LEU A 198 -8.45 15.09 30.88
N ALA A 199 -9.66 15.64 30.92
CA ALA A 199 -10.83 14.98 31.52
C ALA A 199 -11.18 13.67 30.79
N ALA A 200 -11.06 13.65 29.46
CA ALA A 200 -11.26 12.44 28.68
C ALA A 200 -10.17 11.38 28.96
N ARG A 201 -8.91 11.81 29.17
CA ARG A 201 -7.81 10.92 29.56
C ARG A 201 -8.04 10.28 30.92
N THR A 202 -8.45 11.06 31.93
CA THR A 202 -8.73 10.52 33.27
C THR A 202 -9.89 9.53 33.26
N ALA A 203 -10.92 9.77 32.45
CA ALA A 203 -12.00 8.81 32.25
C ALA A 203 -11.51 7.48 31.65
N VAL A 204 -10.65 7.52 30.62
CA VAL A 204 -10.08 6.30 30.00
C VAL A 204 -9.15 5.56 30.95
N THR A 205 -8.35 6.27 31.76
CA THR A 205 -7.50 5.61 32.76
C THR A 205 -8.31 4.90 33.84
N ASN A 206 -9.38 5.53 34.32
CA ASN A 206 -10.27 4.93 35.32
C ASN A 206 -10.97 3.69 34.74
N ALA A 207 -11.49 3.79 33.52
CA ALA A 207 -12.06 2.67 32.78
C ALA A 207 -11.08 1.51 32.61
N ARG A 208 -9.81 1.79 32.28
CA ARG A 208 -8.75 0.78 32.16
C ARG A 208 -8.48 0.05 33.48
N VAL A 209 -8.48 0.77 34.60
CA VAL A 209 -8.30 0.16 35.94
C VAL A 209 -9.45 -0.79 36.25
N VAL A 210 -10.69 -0.37 36.00
CA VAL A 210 -11.89 -1.20 36.19
C VAL A 210 -11.86 -2.46 35.31
N LEU A 211 -11.44 -2.33 34.05
CA LEU A 211 -11.32 -3.47 33.15
C LEU A 211 -10.27 -4.49 33.66
N LYS A 212 -9.13 -4.02 34.18
CA LYS A 212 -8.11 -4.89 34.76
C LYS A 212 -8.64 -5.63 35.99
N THR A 213 -9.28 -4.92 36.93
CA THR A 213 -9.81 -5.54 38.15
C THR A 213 -10.92 -6.55 37.84
N SER A 214 -11.75 -6.28 36.83
CA SER A 214 -12.77 -7.23 36.35
C SER A 214 -12.16 -8.45 35.65
N LEU A 215 -11.06 -8.28 34.92
CA LEU A 215 -10.35 -9.40 34.31
C LEU A 215 -9.71 -10.29 35.39
N ASP A 216 -9.12 -9.67 36.42
CA ASP A 216 -8.53 -10.37 37.55
C ASP A 216 -9.57 -11.17 38.33
N SER A 217 -10.76 -10.61 38.57
CA SER A 217 -11.85 -11.32 39.25
C SER A 217 -12.38 -12.50 38.42
N VAL A 218 -12.51 -12.33 37.11
CA VAL A 218 -12.97 -13.40 36.20
C VAL A 218 -11.96 -14.54 36.11
N VAL A 219 -10.68 -14.23 35.98
CA VAL A 219 -9.63 -15.27 35.99
C VAL A 219 -9.55 -15.97 37.35
N HIS A 220 -9.79 -15.26 38.45
CA HIS A 220 -9.84 -15.86 39.78
C HIS A 220 -11.04 -16.83 39.94
N GLU A 221 -12.22 -16.44 39.47
CA GLU A 221 -13.40 -17.32 39.41
C GLU A 221 -13.17 -18.54 38.49
N ILE A 222 -12.43 -18.38 37.39
CA ILE A 222 -12.07 -19.51 36.51
C ILE A 222 -11.11 -20.45 37.20
N ASN A 223 -10.10 -19.95 37.91
CA ASN A 223 -9.18 -20.81 38.66
C ASN A 223 -9.95 -21.62 39.73
N LYS A 224 -10.93 -20.98 40.37
CA LYS A 224 -11.84 -21.62 41.32
C LYS A 224 -12.78 -22.63 40.66
N ALA A 225 -13.37 -22.31 39.51
CA ALA A 225 -14.31 -23.15 38.79
C ALA A 225 -13.65 -24.30 38.01
N CYS A 226 -12.40 -24.17 37.55
CA CYS A 226 -11.64 -25.25 36.91
C CYS A 226 -11.36 -26.43 37.87
N THR A 227 -11.37 -26.20 39.19
CA THR A 227 -11.35 -27.30 40.18
C THR A 227 -12.62 -28.17 40.12
N LEU A 228 -13.71 -27.66 39.55
CA LEU A 228 -14.99 -28.32 39.31
C LEU A 228 -15.15 -28.58 37.80
N LYS A 229 -14.64 -29.73 37.31
CA LYS A 229 -14.75 -30.23 35.91
C LYS A 229 -15.95 -29.66 35.11
N ARG A 230 -15.78 -28.51 34.46
CA ARG A 230 -16.81 -27.88 33.62
C ARG A 230 -16.46 -28.04 32.14
N THR A 231 -17.50 -28.12 31.31
CA THR A 231 -17.49 -28.49 29.88
C THR A 231 -16.58 -27.64 28.98
N GLU A 232 -15.99 -28.29 27.95
CA GLU A 232 -15.11 -27.73 26.90
C GLU A 232 -15.59 -26.42 26.25
N ARG A 233 -16.90 -26.21 26.13
CA ARG A 233 -17.48 -24.97 25.55
C ARG A 233 -17.17 -23.70 26.35
N HIS A 234 -17.17 -23.78 27.68
CA HIS A 234 -16.93 -22.61 28.53
C HIS A 234 -15.47 -22.13 28.41
N HIS A 235 -14.51 -23.04 28.25
CA HIS A 235 -13.10 -22.71 28.09
C HIS A 235 -12.82 -21.90 26.82
N LYS A 236 -13.48 -22.26 25.72
CA LYS A 236 -13.34 -21.57 24.43
C LYS A 236 -13.92 -20.16 24.46
N GLU A 237 -15.04 -19.97 25.14
CA GLU A 237 -15.63 -18.64 25.33
C GLU A 237 -14.75 -17.74 26.20
N LEU A 238 -14.10 -18.31 27.21
CA LEU A 238 -13.16 -17.60 28.08
C LEU A 238 -11.90 -17.14 27.34
N PHE A 239 -11.30 -18.00 26.50
CA PHE A 239 -10.16 -17.63 25.66
C PHE A 239 -10.49 -16.49 24.68
N ARG A 240 -11.70 -16.51 24.14
CA ARG A 240 -12.23 -15.45 23.27
C ARG A 240 -12.43 -14.13 24.01
N LYS A 241 -13.04 -14.18 25.19
CA LYS A 241 -13.24 -13.00 26.06
C LYS A 241 -11.90 -12.43 26.52
N SER A 242 -10.92 -13.27 26.89
CA SER A 242 -9.58 -12.82 27.29
C SER A 242 -8.83 -12.16 26.13
N LEU A 243 -8.94 -12.68 24.90
CA LEU A 243 -8.40 -12.06 23.70
C LEU A 243 -8.97 -10.65 23.46
N HIS A 244 -10.30 -10.52 23.54
CA HIS A 244 -10.97 -9.23 23.36
C HIS A 244 -10.58 -8.23 24.46
N CYS A 245 -10.49 -8.68 25.71
CA CYS A 245 -10.02 -7.86 26.84
C CYS A 245 -8.57 -7.39 26.66
N ALA A 246 -7.67 -8.26 26.19
CA ALA A 246 -6.29 -7.90 25.89
C ALA A 246 -6.24 -6.81 24.80
N ALA A 247 -6.99 -6.98 23.71
CA ALA A 247 -7.09 -5.98 22.65
C ALA A 247 -7.64 -4.63 23.19
N LEU A 248 -8.67 -4.64 24.03
CA LEU A 248 -9.21 -3.43 24.67
C LEU A 248 -8.19 -2.73 25.59
N LEU A 249 -7.38 -3.49 26.33
CA LEU A 249 -6.31 -2.94 27.16
C LEU A 249 -5.25 -2.23 26.31
N HIS A 250 -4.87 -2.82 25.17
CA HIS A 250 -3.96 -2.18 24.22
C HIS A 250 -4.59 -0.93 23.59
N ILE A 251 -5.83 -1.01 23.11
CA ILE A 251 -6.58 0.13 22.56
C ILE A 251 -6.65 1.28 23.56
N SER A 252 -6.92 0.99 24.84
CA SER A 252 -6.99 2.02 25.89
C SER A 252 -5.65 2.76 26.07
N SER A 253 -4.53 2.05 25.99
CA SER A 253 -3.18 2.64 26.07
C SER A 253 -2.89 3.56 24.88
N GLU A 254 -3.28 3.11 23.69
CA GLU A 254 -3.16 3.87 22.45
C GLU A 254 -4.06 5.12 22.45
N LEU A 255 -5.28 5.02 22.97
CA LEU A 255 -6.20 6.15 23.16
C LEU A 255 -5.64 7.18 24.16
N ILE A 256 -5.05 6.74 25.28
CA ILE A 256 -4.39 7.65 26.23
C ILE A 256 -3.26 8.42 25.53
N ARG A 257 -2.47 7.75 24.68
CA ARG A 257 -1.44 8.41 23.88
C ARG A 257 -2.03 9.40 22.88
N ALA A 258 -3.09 9.02 22.17
CA ALA A 258 -3.78 9.90 21.23
C ALA A 258 -4.33 11.16 21.91
N LEU A 259 -4.94 11.04 23.10
CA LEU A 259 -5.47 12.16 23.87
C LEU A 259 -4.37 13.09 24.37
N THR A 260 -3.23 12.52 24.79
CA THR A 260 -2.06 13.30 25.21
C THR A 260 -1.50 14.11 24.02
N LEU A 261 -1.40 13.48 22.85
CA LEU A 261 -0.99 14.16 21.62
C LEU A 261 -2.01 15.23 21.20
N ALA A 262 -3.31 14.97 21.31
CA ALA A 262 -4.36 15.93 21.00
C ALA A 262 -4.30 17.17 21.91
N HIS A 263 -4.01 16.98 23.20
CA HIS A 263 -3.76 18.09 24.12
C HIS A 263 -2.53 18.91 23.72
N GLY A 264 -1.43 18.25 23.35
CA GLY A 264 -0.24 18.95 22.82
C GLY A 264 -0.51 19.72 21.52
N ILE A 265 -1.38 19.20 20.65
CA ILE A 265 -1.79 19.93 19.43
C ILE A 265 -2.68 21.13 19.78
N LEU A 266 -3.54 21.02 20.80
CA LEU A 266 -4.40 22.10 21.27
C LEU A 266 -3.59 23.25 21.88
N THR A 267 -2.57 22.94 22.69
CA THR A 267 -1.69 23.96 23.25
C THR A 267 -0.90 24.68 22.15
N ILE A 268 -0.41 23.95 21.14
CA ILE A 268 0.20 24.56 19.95
C ILE A 268 -0.81 25.45 19.23
N HIS A 269 -2.06 25.02 19.05
CA HIS A 269 -3.10 25.83 18.39
C HIS A 269 -3.39 27.14 19.14
N GLN A 270 -3.44 27.12 20.46
CA GLN A 270 -3.72 28.29 21.30
C GLN A 270 -2.56 29.29 21.35
N THR A 271 -1.32 28.78 21.32
CA THR A 271 -0.09 29.60 21.38
C THR A 271 0.34 30.15 20.02
N SER A 272 -0.04 29.49 18.92
CA SER A 272 0.39 29.85 17.57
C SER A 272 -0.55 30.85 16.88
N ARG A 273 0.05 31.83 16.20
CA ARG A 273 -0.66 32.76 15.33
C ARG A 273 -0.95 32.13 13.97
N LEU A 274 -1.96 32.65 13.27
CA LEU A 274 -2.32 32.20 11.93
C LEU A 274 -1.11 32.36 11.00
N HIS A 275 -0.61 31.25 10.45
CA HIS A 275 0.51 31.25 9.50
C HIS A 275 0.06 30.68 8.15
N ILE A 276 0.66 31.21 7.09
CA ILE A 276 0.57 30.64 5.76
C ILE A 276 1.70 29.62 5.65
N PHE A 277 1.36 28.34 5.59
CA PHE A 277 2.31 27.28 5.32
C PHE A 277 2.55 27.24 3.81
N PHE A 278 3.71 27.75 3.41
CA PHE A 278 4.15 27.77 2.02
C PHE A 278 4.50 26.39 1.50
N LEU A 279 4.35 26.25 0.19
CA LEU A 279 4.69 25.07 -0.60
C LEU A 279 6.16 24.70 -0.39
N ARG A 280 6.43 23.48 0.09
CA ARG A 280 7.80 22.96 0.14
C ARG A 280 8.19 22.49 -1.26
N PRO A 281 9.18 23.12 -1.94
CA PRO A 281 9.69 22.57 -3.18
C PRO A 281 10.33 21.22 -2.86
N SER A 282 9.81 20.17 -3.47
CA SER A 282 10.31 18.80 -3.31
C SER A 282 10.36 18.13 -4.66
N TRP A 283 11.09 17.03 -4.78
CA TRP A 283 11.14 16.28 -6.03
C TRP A 283 9.78 15.66 -6.43
N PHE A 284 8.80 15.69 -5.52
CA PHE A 284 7.38 15.40 -5.79
C PHE A 284 6.78 16.30 -6.89
N TRP A 285 7.31 17.50 -7.07
CA TRP A 285 6.86 18.48 -8.06
C TRP A 285 7.18 18.05 -9.50
N LEU A 286 8.18 17.19 -9.66
CA LEU A 286 8.60 16.61 -10.94
C LEU A 286 7.88 15.28 -11.26
N GLY A 287 6.86 14.89 -10.47
CA GLY A 287 6.01 13.73 -10.76
C GLY A 287 6.37 12.42 -10.06
N MET A 288 7.25 12.44 -9.05
CA MET A 288 7.46 11.27 -8.19
C MET A 288 6.20 10.93 -7.38
N SER A 289 5.94 9.63 -7.17
CA SER A 289 4.71 9.18 -6.49
C SER A 289 4.67 9.64 -5.02
N PRO A 290 3.49 9.91 -4.43
CA PRO A 290 3.40 10.31 -3.01
C PRO A 290 3.97 9.25 -2.05
N ARG A 291 4.07 7.99 -2.48
CA ARG A 291 4.50 6.86 -1.67
C ARG A 291 6.02 6.79 -1.48
N SER A 292 6.81 7.21 -2.47
CA SER A 292 8.28 7.22 -2.37
C SER A 292 8.78 8.28 -1.39
N VAL A 293 7.98 9.31 -1.11
CA VAL A 293 8.37 10.42 -0.22
C VAL A 293 8.01 10.14 1.24
N ILE A 294 6.94 9.37 1.51
CA ILE A 294 6.69 8.83 2.86
C ILE A 294 7.84 7.89 3.28
N GLU A 295 8.43 7.16 2.32
CA GLU A 295 9.62 6.34 2.55
C GLU A 295 10.89 7.15 2.84
N GLU A 296 11.06 8.32 2.22
CA GLU A 296 12.13 9.27 2.56
C GLU A 296 11.92 9.90 3.95
N GLU A 297 10.69 10.27 4.32
CA GLU A 297 10.41 10.87 5.65
C GLU A 297 10.42 9.86 6.81
N ASP A 298 10.18 8.57 6.55
CA ASP A 298 10.27 7.49 7.55
C ASP A 298 11.68 6.90 7.68
N SER A 299 12.65 7.39 6.91
CA SER A 299 14.07 7.10 7.12
C SER A 299 14.62 8.00 8.23
N PRO A 300 15.04 7.46 9.39
CA PRO A 300 15.62 8.28 10.45
C PRO A 300 16.98 8.82 10.01
N GLY A 301 17.06 10.13 9.77
CA GLY A 301 18.30 10.91 9.82
C GLY A 301 18.97 11.22 8.47
N THR A 302 18.82 12.46 7.99
CA THR A 302 19.74 13.06 7.00
C THR A 302 19.91 14.58 7.14
N VAL A 303 19.52 15.19 8.27
CA VAL A 303 19.51 16.68 8.39
C VAL A 303 20.50 17.25 9.43
N GLU A 304 21.25 16.45 10.19
CA GLU A 304 22.20 17.00 11.19
C GLU A 304 23.66 16.52 11.10
N LEU A 305 24.14 16.14 9.91
CA LEU A 305 25.59 15.93 9.72
C LEU A 305 26.08 16.58 8.43
N ARG A 306 26.01 17.92 8.38
CA ARG A 306 26.63 18.73 7.34
C ARG A 306 27.49 19.82 7.98
N SER A 307 28.42 19.41 8.86
CA SER A 307 29.54 20.22 9.32
C SER A 307 30.64 19.33 9.89
N ALA A 308 31.39 18.68 8.99
CA ALA A 308 32.78 18.23 9.16
C ALA A 308 33.09 17.27 8.00
N ALA A 309 33.47 17.82 6.84
CA ALA A 309 34.01 17.03 5.75
C ALA A 309 35.54 16.99 5.89
N GLY A 310 36.07 15.80 6.20
CA GLY A 310 37.43 15.38 5.86
C GLY A 310 37.31 14.11 5.02
N PRO A 311 38.11 13.93 3.95
CA PRO A 311 37.94 12.82 3.04
C PRO A 311 38.64 11.60 3.61
N ASP A 312 37.94 10.47 3.76
CA ASP A 312 38.58 9.16 3.62
C ASP A 312 37.56 8.09 3.23
N THR A 313 37.92 7.42 2.16
CA THR A 313 37.26 6.32 1.46
C THR A 313 37.19 5.04 2.29
N SER A 314 35.99 4.48 2.49
CA SER A 314 35.75 3.04 2.35
C SER A 314 34.25 2.72 2.36
N SER A 315 33.79 2.10 1.27
CA SER A 315 32.44 1.58 1.12
C SER A 315 32.29 0.25 1.86
N SER A 316 31.53 0.23 2.95
CA SER A 316 31.09 -1.02 3.59
C SER A 316 29.62 -1.27 3.26
N ALA A 317 29.41 -2.24 2.37
CA ALA A 317 28.12 -2.82 2.05
C ALA A 317 27.64 -3.69 3.22
N GLU A 318 26.41 -3.47 3.67
CA GLU A 318 25.69 -4.35 4.58
C GLU A 318 25.61 -5.77 4.00
N LYS A 319 26.24 -6.73 4.70
CA LYS A 319 26.01 -8.17 4.51
C LYS A 319 25.15 -8.68 5.65
N SER A 320 24.15 -9.48 5.29
CA SER A 320 23.34 -10.31 6.19
C SER A 320 24.22 -11.28 7.00
N PRO A 321 23.93 -11.52 8.29
CA PRO A 321 24.62 -12.53 9.07
C PRO A 321 23.86 -13.86 8.95
N PHE A 322 24.32 -14.76 8.08
CA PHE A 322 24.14 -16.22 8.17
C PHE A 322 24.83 -16.85 6.97
N GLU A 323 26.11 -17.18 7.14
CA GLU A 323 26.85 -18.14 6.29
C GLU A 323 28.12 -18.50 7.06
N ASP A 324 28.04 -19.52 7.92
CA ASP A 324 29.23 -20.25 8.38
C ASP A 324 29.60 -21.28 7.30
N PRO A 325 30.83 -21.29 6.77
CA PRO A 325 31.31 -22.42 6.00
C PRO A 325 32.27 -23.23 6.88
N HIS A 326 31.79 -24.33 7.44
CA HIS A 326 32.68 -25.44 7.77
C HIS A 326 33.32 -25.94 6.47
N THR A 327 34.59 -25.58 6.29
CA THR A 327 35.38 -25.96 5.12
C THR A 327 35.83 -27.41 5.29
N THR A 328 35.12 -28.35 4.65
CA THR A 328 35.64 -29.71 4.43
C THR A 328 36.87 -29.62 3.53
N LEU A 329 38.02 -29.99 4.07
CA LEU A 329 39.31 -30.08 3.38
C LEU A 329 39.24 -31.13 2.26
N LEU A 330 39.26 -30.71 1.00
CA LEU A 330 39.57 -31.58 -0.13
C LEU A 330 41.10 -31.68 -0.30
N PRO A 331 41.64 -32.88 -0.58
CA PRO A 331 43.07 -33.08 -0.72
C PRO A 331 43.61 -32.41 -1.99
N THR A 332 44.76 -31.76 -1.84
CA THR A 332 45.50 -31.07 -2.91
C THR A 332 46.17 -32.09 -3.83
N PRO A 333 45.97 -32.07 -5.15
CA PRO A 333 46.71 -32.94 -6.05
C PRO A 333 48.14 -32.39 -6.25
N THR A 334 49.11 -33.29 -6.12
CA THR A 334 50.53 -33.06 -6.36
C THR A 334 50.80 -32.66 -7.82
N THR A 335 51.57 -31.60 -7.98
CA THR A 335 51.93 -30.97 -9.25
C THR A 335 52.97 -31.80 -10.02
N ALA A 336 52.57 -32.32 -11.18
CA ALA A 336 53.52 -32.74 -12.22
C ALA A 336 53.79 -31.57 -13.17
N LYS A 337 55.06 -31.22 -13.36
CA LYS A 337 55.52 -30.13 -14.24
C LYS A 337 55.34 -30.51 -15.71
N SER A 338 54.47 -29.80 -16.43
CA SER A 338 54.46 -29.81 -17.91
C SER A 338 54.70 -28.41 -18.46
N THR A 339 55.63 -28.32 -19.41
CA THR A 339 56.10 -27.13 -20.13
C THR A 339 54.98 -26.28 -20.75
N PRO A 340 55.11 -24.94 -20.81
CA PRO A 340 54.00 -24.07 -21.18
C PRO A 340 53.88 -23.94 -22.70
N LYS A 341 52.83 -24.52 -23.29
CA LYS A 341 52.30 -24.02 -24.56
C LYS A 341 51.29 -22.92 -24.22
N TRP A 342 51.58 -21.68 -24.62
CA TRP A 342 50.70 -20.54 -24.43
C TRP A 342 49.44 -20.72 -25.28
N SER A 343 48.43 -21.34 -24.69
CA SER A 343 47.09 -21.45 -25.27
C SER A 343 46.21 -20.33 -24.72
N LEU A 344 45.41 -19.70 -25.58
CA LEU A 344 44.37 -18.71 -25.21
C LEU A 344 43.44 -19.22 -24.10
N SER A 345 43.29 -20.54 -23.95
CA SER A 345 42.55 -21.15 -22.84
C SER A 345 43.16 -20.83 -21.47
N THR A 346 44.48 -20.81 -21.33
CA THR A 346 45.18 -20.54 -20.05
C THR A 346 44.93 -19.12 -19.56
N ILE A 347 44.79 -18.16 -20.48
CA ILE A 347 44.45 -16.76 -20.16
C ILE A 347 43.00 -16.68 -19.64
N THR A 348 42.06 -17.42 -20.24
CA THR A 348 40.64 -17.42 -19.81
C THR A 348 40.39 -18.07 -18.45
N HIS A 349 41.34 -18.84 -17.93
CA HIS A 349 41.27 -19.48 -16.61
C HIS A 349 42.06 -18.74 -15.52
N THR A 350 42.62 -17.57 -15.81
CA THR A 350 43.22 -16.73 -14.76
C THR A 350 42.14 -16.26 -13.77
N PRO A 351 42.43 -16.20 -12.46
CA PRO A 351 41.42 -15.93 -11.43
C PRO A 351 40.82 -14.52 -11.54
N THR A 352 41.56 -13.57 -12.11
CA THR A 352 41.10 -12.20 -12.38
C THR A 352 40.12 -12.15 -13.54
N ILE A 353 40.42 -12.81 -14.67
CA ILE A 353 39.53 -12.88 -15.83
C ILE A 353 38.27 -13.70 -15.51
N LEU A 354 38.37 -14.76 -14.71
CA LEU A 354 37.21 -15.51 -14.24
C LEU A 354 36.31 -14.67 -13.34
N ARG A 355 36.88 -13.91 -12.38
CA ARG A 355 36.09 -12.97 -11.56
C ARG A 355 35.43 -11.90 -12.42
N ALA A 356 36.15 -11.32 -13.38
CA ALA A 356 35.61 -10.33 -14.30
C ALA A 356 34.47 -10.93 -15.16
N ARG A 357 34.61 -12.17 -15.64
CA ARG A 357 33.57 -12.90 -16.37
C ARG A 357 32.35 -13.20 -15.51
N ILE A 358 32.54 -13.66 -14.27
CA ILE A 358 31.44 -13.92 -13.34
C ILE A 358 30.73 -12.60 -13.00
N GLN A 359 31.47 -11.53 -12.70
CA GLN A 359 30.91 -10.20 -12.45
C GLN A 359 30.15 -9.67 -13.66
N LEU A 360 30.72 -9.77 -14.86
CA LEU A 360 30.08 -9.37 -16.10
C LEU A 360 28.83 -10.22 -16.37
N SER A 361 28.90 -11.53 -16.18
CA SER A 361 27.75 -12.44 -16.35
C SER A 361 26.63 -12.13 -15.36
N ASN A 362 26.97 -11.86 -14.09
CA ASN A 362 26.03 -11.46 -13.06
C ASN A 362 25.43 -10.09 -13.37
N TRP A 363 26.23 -9.15 -13.89
CA TRP A 363 25.76 -7.84 -14.31
C TRP A 363 24.81 -7.95 -15.51
N ILE A 364 25.18 -8.70 -16.55
CA ILE A 364 24.33 -8.95 -17.73
C ILE A 364 23.05 -9.65 -17.31
N TRP A 365 23.13 -10.67 -16.45
CA TRP A 365 21.97 -11.39 -15.95
C TRP A 365 21.05 -10.47 -15.13
N LYS A 366 21.60 -9.68 -14.21
CA LYS A 366 20.85 -8.66 -13.45
C LYS A 366 20.24 -7.61 -14.37
N ALA A 367 20.97 -7.15 -15.38
CA ALA A 367 20.52 -6.15 -16.34
C ALA A 367 19.36 -6.68 -17.19
N ARG A 368 19.51 -7.87 -17.76
CA ARG A 368 18.49 -8.55 -18.57
C ARG A 368 17.23 -8.88 -17.76
N ASN A 369 17.39 -9.25 -16.49
CA ASN A 369 16.26 -9.59 -15.62
C ASN A 369 15.69 -8.39 -14.85
N SER A 370 16.31 -7.20 -15.00
CA SER A 370 15.84 -5.98 -14.36
C SER A 370 14.55 -5.49 -15.04
N LYS A 371 13.51 -5.33 -14.23
CA LYS A 371 12.20 -4.86 -14.68
C LYS A 371 12.25 -3.47 -15.29
N HIS A 372 13.19 -2.63 -14.83
CA HIS A 372 13.38 -1.26 -15.30
C HIS A 372 14.05 -1.22 -16.66
N ILE A 373 15.08 -2.05 -16.88
CA ILE A 373 15.80 -2.12 -18.15
C ILE A 373 14.91 -2.73 -19.23
N GLN A 374 14.17 -3.80 -18.92
CA GLN A 374 13.18 -4.37 -19.85
C GLN A 374 12.14 -3.32 -20.27
N PHE A 375 11.67 -2.50 -19.34
CA PHE A 375 10.73 -1.42 -19.64
C PHE A 375 11.36 -0.31 -20.48
N ALA A 376 12.56 0.14 -20.12
CA ALA A 376 13.29 1.17 -20.86
C ALA A 376 13.60 0.72 -22.30
N PHE A 377 14.04 -0.53 -22.48
CA PHE A 377 14.30 -1.11 -23.80
C PHE A 377 13.03 -1.16 -24.65
N LYS A 378 11.92 -1.66 -24.09
CA LYS A 378 10.62 -1.68 -24.77
C LYS A 378 10.17 -0.27 -25.19
N HIS A 379 10.37 0.71 -24.30
CA HIS A 379 10.03 2.10 -24.55
C HIS A 379 10.87 2.68 -25.70
N ALA A 380 12.19 2.49 -25.66
CA ALA A 380 13.12 2.93 -26.70
C ALA A 380 12.81 2.27 -28.05
N LEU A 381 12.52 0.97 -28.05
CA LEU A 381 12.18 0.22 -29.26
C LEU A 381 10.92 0.78 -29.94
N GLY A 382 9.88 1.10 -29.18
CA GLY A 382 8.67 1.66 -29.78
C GLY A 382 8.82 3.07 -30.29
N ILE A 383 9.62 3.90 -29.63
CA ILE A 383 10.03 5.20 -30.19
C ILE A 383 10.80 4.99 -31.49
N ALA A 384 11.77 4.07 -31.52
CA ALA A 384 12.57 3.80 -32.70
C ALA A 384 11.71 3.34 -33.90
N ILE A 385 10.74 2.44 -33.68
CA ILE A 385 9.83 1.95 -34.72
C ILE A 385 8.96 3.09 -35.27
N LEU A 386 8.36 3.90 -34.40
CA LEU A 386 7.52 5.02 -34.81
C LEU A 386 8.31 6.17 -35.47
N MET A 387 9.62 6.24 -35.22
CA MET A 387 10.53 7.21 -35.85
C MET A 387 11.03 6.78 -37.23
N ILE A 388 10.84 5.52 -37.66
CA ILE A 388 11.33 5.03 -38.97
C ILE A 388 10.87 5.92 -40.13
N PRO A 389 9.56 6.32 -40.24
CA PRO A 389 9.11 7.16 -41.34
C PRO A 389 9.79 8.53 -41.38
N ALA A 390 10.28 9.03 -40.24
CA ALA A 390 10.99 10.31 -40.16
C ALA A 390 12.41 10.26 -40.72
N LEU A 391 13.03 9.06 -40.77
CA LEU A 391 14.40 8.83 -41.24
C LEU A 391 14.46 8.48 -42.74
N LEU A 392 13.32 8.27 -43.39
CA LEU A 392 13.25 8.00 -44.82
C LEU A 392 13.58 9.27 -45.64
N PRO A 393 14.15 9.12 -46.86
CA PRO A 393 14.44 10.25 -47.73
C PRO A 393 13.16 11.01 -48.11
N GLU A 394 13.26 12.32 -48.38
CA GLU A 394 12.13 13.22 -48.68
C GLU A 394 11.26 12.78 -49.88
N THR A 395 11.83 11.98 -50.78
CA THR A 395 11.14 11.41 -51.94
C THR A 395 10.24 10.22 -51.60
N SER A 396 10.35 9.67 -50.39
CA SER A 396 9.55 8.52 -49.95
C SER A 396 8.16 8.95 -49.49
N SER A 397 7.15 8.18 -49.89
CA SER A 397 5.76 8.34 -49.45
C SER A 397 5.61 8.28 -47.93
N GLY A 398 6.46 7.51 -47.23
CA GLY A 398 6.45 7.40 -45.77
C GLY A 398 6.87 8.69 -45.07
N LYS A 399 7.87 9.40 -45.60
CA LYS A 399 8.35 10.68 -45.08
C LYS A 399 7.33 11.80 -45.34
N GLN A 400 6.76 11.82 -46.54
CA GLN A 400 5.69 12.74 -46.90
C GLN A 400 4.44 12.54 -46.03
N PHE A 401 4.04 11.29 -45.77
CA PHE A 401 2.95 10.98 -44.83
C PHE A 401 3.29 11.45 -43.40
N TYR A 402 4.51 11.19 -42.93
CA TYR A 402 4.96 11.60 -41.60
C TYR A 402 4.93 13.12 -41.42
N ASN A 403 5.41 13.87 -42.42
CA ASN A 403 5.44 15.34 -42.40
C ASN A 403 4.03 15.93 -42.54
N SER A 404 3.21 15.42 -43.47
CA SER A 404 1.83 15.90 -43.68
C SER A 404 0.89 15.56 -42.52
N SER A 405 1.06 14.39 -41.90
CA SER A 405 0.19 13.91 -40.82
C SER A 405 0.72 14.26 -39.42
N TYR A 406 1.87 14.91 -39.31
CA TYR A 406 2.55 15.26 -38.07
C TYR A 406 2.83 14.05 -37.16
N GLY A 407 3.56 13.06 -37.70
CA GLY A 407 3.83 11.76 -37.06
C GLY A 407 4.51 11.82 -35.69
N VAL A 408 5.15 12.95 -35.34
CA VAL A 408 5.71 13.20 -33.99
C VAL A 408 4.66 12.98 -32.89
N TRP A 409 3.38 13.26 -33.17
CA TRP A 409 2.30 13.10 -32.20
C TRP A 409 1.91 11.66 -31.92
N ALA A 410 2.12 10.74 -32.87
CA ALA A 410 1.99 9.31 -32.60
C ALA A 410 3.04 8.86 -31.59
N ILE A 411 4.29 9.34 -31.70
CA ILE A 411 5.38 9.01 -30.77
C ILE A 411 5.08 9.56 -29.38
N ILE A 412 4.67 10.83 -29.30
CA ILE A 412 4.28 11.46 -28.03
C ILE A 412 3.13 10.69 -27.36
N SER A 413 2.13 10.28 -28.15
CA SER A 413 0.99 9.51 -27.65
C SER A 413 1.41 8.12 -27.19
N PHE A 414 2.31 7.47 -27.91
CA PHE A 414 2.92 6.20 -27.51
C PHE A 414 3.63 6.32 -26.16
N VAL A 415 4.51 7.32 -26.00
CA VAL A 415 5.25 7.58 -24.75
C VAL A 415 4.32 7.84 -23.57
N TYR A 416 3.20 8.52 -23.83
CA TYR A 416 2.19 8.82 -22.81
C TYR A 416 1.39 7.58 -22.39
N VAL A 417 1.05 6.70 -23.34
CA VAL A 417 0.14 5.57 -23.11
C VAL A 417 0.87 4.34 -22.60
N ILE A 418 2.13 4.14 -23.00
CA ILE A 418 2.91 2.98 -22.61
C ILE A 418 3.21 3.00 -21.10
N GLU A 419 2.72 1.99 -20.41
CA GLU A 419 2.86 1.85 -18.97
C GLU A 419 3.61 0.53 -18.66
N PRO A 420 4.15 0.36 -17.44
CA PRO A 420 4.92 -0.85 -17.10
C PRO A 420 4.03 -2.10 -16.94
N ASN A 421 2.71 -1.94 -16.97
CA ASN A 421 1.72 -3.00 -16.86
C ASN A 421 0.71 -2.92 -18.02
N THR A 422 0.44 -4.06 -18.65
CA THR A 422 -0.48 -4.23 -19.79
C THR A 422 -1.88 -3.70 -19.52
N ALA A 423 -2.46 -4.02 -18.36
CA ALA A 423 -3.78 -3.51 -17.98
C ALA A 423 -3.80 -1.97 -17.81
N LEU A 424 -2.68 -1.40 -17.34
CA LEU A 424 -2.57 0.03 -17.16
C LEU A 424 -2.43 0.74 -18.52
N THR A 425 -1.65 0.18 -19.44
CA THR A 425 -1.54 0.66 -20.84
C THR A 425 -2.91 0.71 -21.51
N TRP A 426 -3.71 -0.36 -21.39
CA TRP A 426 -5.09 -0.39 -21.91
C TRP A 426 -5.98 0.69 -21.31
N ARG A 427 -5.99 0.79 -19.98
CA ARG A 427 -6.82 1.78 -19.28
C ARG A 427 -6.42 3.22 -19.62
N VAL A 428 -5.12 3.51 -19.66
CA VAL A 428 -4.61 4.84 -20.05
C VAL A 428 -4.92 5.11 -21.51
N GLY A 429 -4.82 4.12 -22.39
CA GLY A 429 -5.23 4.22 -23.79
C GLY A 429 -6.71 4.59 -23.96
N ILE A 430 -7.61 3.92 -23.23
CA ILE A 430 -9.05 4.23 -23.26
C ILE A 430 -9.32 5.66 -22.76
N TRP A 431 -8.72 6.05 -21.64
CA TRP A 431 -8.83 7.43 -21.14
C TRP A 431 -8.24 8.46 -22.10
N ARG A 432 -7.21 8.08 -22.86
CA ARG A 432 -6.63 8.92 -23.89
C ARG A 432 -7.62 9.17 -25.03
N VAL A 433 -8.28 8.12 -25.55
CA VAL A 433 -9.30 8.27 -26.61
C VAL A 433 -10.43 9.20 -26.17
N PHE A 434 -11.05 8.92 -25.01
CA PHE A 434 -12.18 9.73 -24.53
C PHE A 434 -11.77 11.16 -24.19
N GLY A 435 -10.64 11.36 -23.50
CA GLY A 435 -10.17 12.68 -23.12
C GLY A 435 -9.79 13.53 -24.32
N THR A 436 -9.18 12.93 -25.36
CA THR A 436 -8.87 13.64 -26.60
C THR A 436 -10.14 14.00 -27.37
N GLY A 437 -11.12 13.10 -27.45
CA GLY A 437 -12.40 13.39 -28.10
C GLY A 437 -13.12 14.57 -27.45
N ILE A 438 -13.25 14.57 -26.12
CA ILE A 438 -13.88 15.66 -25.36
C ILE A 438 -13.09 16.96 -25.49
N GLY A 439 -11.76 16.91 -25.35
CA GLY A 439 -10.91 18.09 -25.45
C GLY A 439 -10.93 18.72 -26.86
N ALA A 440 -10.91 17.90 -27.91
CA ALA A 440 -10.98 18.37 -29.28
C ALA A 440 -12.34 18.97 -29.63
N LEU A 441 -13.44 18.34 -29.20
CA LEU A 441 -14.79 18.89 -29.37
C LEU A 441 -14.93 20.25 -28.66
N TYR A 442 -14.40 20.36 -27.44
CA TYR A 442 -14.43 21.63 -26.71
C TYR A 442 -13.59 22.72 -27.40
N ALA A 443 -12.40 22.37 -27.91
CA ALA A 443 -11.57 23.30 -28.67
C ALA A 443 -12.26 23.77 -29.96
N TYR A 444 -12.97 22.87 -30.65
CA TYR A 444 -13.77 23.21 -31.82
C TYR A 444 -14.87 24.23 -31.50
N ILE A 445 -15.65 23.98 -30.46
CA ILE A 445 -16.71 24.89 -30.00
C ILE A 445 -16.11 26.25 -29.60
N THR A 446 -14.99 26.23 -28.88
CA THR A 446 -14.31 27.46 -28.44
C THR A 446 -13.89 28.33 -29.61
N TRP A 447 -13.38 27.73 -30.68
CA TRP A 447 -13.01 28.45 -31.88
C TRP A 447 -14.20 29.03 -32.64
N GLN A 448 -15.31 28.29 -32.74
CA GLN A 448 -16.52 28.79 -33.38
C GLN A 448 -17.12 29.99 -32.64
N ILE A 449 -16.96 30.05 -31.32
CA ILE A 449 -17.49 31.15 -30.49
C ILE A 449 -16.53 32.35 -30.44
N ALA A 450 -15.24 32.11 -30.16
CA ALA A 450 -14.28 33.19 -29.90
C ALA A 450 -13.46 33.60 -31.14
N GLY A 451 -13.27 32.71 -32.11
CA GLY A 451 -12.42 32.95 -33.27
C GLY A 451 -11.03 33.48 -32.87
N THR A 452 -10.68 34.65 -33.41
CA THR A 452 -9.41 35.35 -33.13
C THR A 452 -9.50 36.32 -31.94
N ASN A 453 -10.65 36.43 -31.26
CA ASN A 453 -10.80 37.34 -30.13
C ASN A 453 -10.03 36.83 -28.89
N PRO A 454 -8.98 37.54 -28.42
CA PRO A 454 -8.15 37.09 -27.30
C PRO A 454 -8.93 36.94 -25.99
N TYR A 455 -9.88 37.84 -25.72
CA TYR A 455 -10.64 37.82 -24.46
C TYR A 455 -11.61 36.63 -24.40
N GLY A 456 -12.25 36.31 -25.53
CA GLY A 456 -13.13 35.15 -25.65
C GLY A 456 -12.39 33.83 -25.44
N VAL A 457 -11.19 33.71 -26.03
CA VAL A 457 -10.32 32.53 -25.88
C VAL A 457 -9.91 32.34 -24.42
N VAL A 458 -9.47 33.41 -23.72
CA VAL A 458 -9.09 33.33 -22.30
C VAL A 458 -10.27 32.92 -21.41
N ALA A 459 -11.46 33.51 -21.63
CA ALA A 459 -12.65 33.19 -20.85
C ALA A 459 -13.07 31.73 -21.02
N LEU A 460 -13.11 31.23 -22.26
CA LEU A 460 -13.55 29.86 -22.56
C LEU A 460 -12.52 28.80 -22.16
N ILE A 461 -11.21 29.06 -22.26
CA ILE A 461 -10.18 28.16 -21.72
C ILE A 461 -10.28 28.09 -20.19
N THR A 462 -10.50 29.23 -19.53
CA THR A 462 -10.67 29.26 -18.06
C THR A 462 -11.91 28.47 -17.63
N ALA A 463 -13.02 28.60 -18.36
CA ALA A 463 -14.22 27.79 -18.15
C ALA A 463 -13.95 26.29 -18.36
N ALA A 464 -13.18 25.93 -19.39
CA ALA A 464 -12.78 24.56 -19.66
C ALA A 464 -11.98 23.96 -18.50
N GLU A 465 -11.00 24.71 -17.98
CA GLU A 465 -10.15 24.28 -16.87
C GLU A 465 -10.96 24.09 -15.57
N ILE A 466 -12.05 24.84 -15.36
CA ILE A 466 -12.96 24.63 -14.24
C ILE A 466 -13.66 23.26 -14.37
N ILE A 467 -14.21 22.96 -15.55
CA ILE A 467 -14.86 21.68 -15.84
C ILE A 467 -13.86 20.53 -15.74
N ILE A 468 -12.66 20.69 -16.29
CA ILE A 468 -11.58 19.70 -16.20
C ILE A 468 -11.17 19.46 -14.76
N THR A 469 -11.03 20.53 -13.96
CA THR A 469 -10.68 20.40 -12.54
C THR A 469 -11.72 19.60 -11.78
N TRP A 470 -12.99 19.68 -12.17
CA TRP A 470 -14.05 18.82 -11.65
C TRP A 470 -13.87 17.36 -12.09
N PHE A 471 -13.63 17.09 -13.39
CA PHE A 471 -13.37 15.73 -13.90
C PHE A 471 -12.14 15.06 -13.25
N VAL A 472 -11.04 15.79 -13.06
CA VAL A 472 -9.82 15.31 -12.40
C VAL A 472 -10.06 14.92 -10.94
N ARG A 473 -11.10 15.46 -10.31
CA ARG A 473 -11.49 15.15 -8.92
C ARG A 473 -12.59 14.10 -8.82
N SER A 474 -13.17 13.71 -9.95
CA SER A 474 -14.20 12.68 -10.05
C SER A 474 -13.59 11.27 -10.16
N SER A 475 -14.44 10.26 -10.39
CA SER A 475 -14.03 8.86 -10.56
C SER A 475 -13.14 8.61 -11.80
N THR A 476 -13.12 9.53 -12.77
CA THR A 476 -12.41 9.37 -14.06
C THR A 476 -11.32 10.43 -14.28
N PRO A 477 -10.29 10.50 -13.42
CA PRO A 477 -9.29 11.57 -13.48
C PRO A 477 -8.47 11.58 -14.78
N GLY A 478 -8.30 10.43 -15.44
CA GLY A 478 -7.54 10.30 -16.68
C GLY A 478 -8.12 11.12 -17.83
N VAL A 479 -9.45 11.18 -17.96
CA VAL A 479 -10.15 11.89 -19.04
C VAL A 479 -9.89 13.40 -18.94
N GLY A 480 -10.03 13.96 -17.73
CA GLY A 480 -9.78 15.40 -17.50
C GLY A 480 -8.34 15.79 -17.79
N ILE A 481 -7.36 14.98 -17.37
CA ILE A 481 -5.94 15.25 -17.62
C ILE A 481 -5.66 15.28 -19.13
N VAL A 482 -6.20 14.31 -19.87
CA VAL A 482 -5.98 14.23 -21.32
C VAL A 482 -6.70 15.37 -22.05
N ALA A 483 -7.92 15.73 -21.64
CA ALA A 483 -8.66 16.83 -22.24
C ALA A 483 -7.92 18.17 -22.12
N SER A 484 -7.39 18.50 -20.93
CA SER A 484 -6.57 19.71 -20.72
C SER A 484 -5.32 19.73 -21.60
N VAL A 485 -4.66 18.59 -21.79
CA VAL A 485 -3.49 18.51 -22.68
C VAL A 485 -3.88 18.66 -24.16
N THR A 486 -5.12 18.31 -24.53
CA THR A 486 -5.58 18.32 -25.93
C THR A 486 -6.11 19.68 -26.38
N ILE A 487 -6.75 20.45 -25.49
CA ILE A 487 -7.38 21.74 -25.84
C ILE A 487 -6.37 22.76 -26.40
N PRO A 488 -5.25 23.10 -25.73
CA PRO A 488 -4.33 24.13 -26.21
C PRO A 488 -3.74 23.86 -27.61
N PRO A 489 -3.21 22.66 -27.93
CA PRO A 489 -2.65 22.39 -29.26
C PRO A 489 -3.70 22.16 -30.35
N VAL A 490 -5.01 22.18 -30.07
CA VAL A 490 -6.06 22.21 -31.12
C VAL A 490 -6.54 23.64 -31.34
N LEU A 491 -6.66 24.41 -30.26
CA LEU A 491 -7.21 25.77 -30.27
C LEU A 491 -6.19 26.84 -30.70
N PHE A 492 -4.95 26.79 -30.18
CA PHE A 492 -3.97 27.86 -30.44
C PHE A 492 -3.33 27.81 -31.84
N ILE A 493 -3.47 26.67 -32.55
CA ILE A 493 -2.95 26.52 -33.91
C ILE A 493 -3.62 27.51 -34.89
N PRO A 494 -4.94 27.44 -35.08
CA PRO A 494 -5.63 28.38 -35.96
C PRO A 494 -5.60 29.80 -35.41
N TYR A 495 -5.56 29.97 -34.08
CA TYR A 495 -5.44 31.29 -33.44
C TYR A 495 -4.15 32.02 -33.80
N LEU A 496 -3.02 31.31 -33.85
CA LEU A 496 -1.72 31.87 -34.23
C LEU A 496 -1.52 31.95 -35.75
N GLY A 497 -2.51 31.55 -36.56
CA GLY A 497 -2.42 31.61 -38.03
C GLY A 497 -1.36 30.67 -38.64
N VAL A 498 -0.89 29.66 -37.88
CA VAL A 498 0.24 28.80 -38.29
C VAL A 498 -0.14 27.83 -39.42
N ALA A 499 -1.43 27.64 -39.67
CA ALA A 499 -1.96 26.79 -40.74
C ALA A 499 -3.27 27.34 -41.28
N GLU A 500 -3.39 27.46 -42.60
CA GLU A 500 -4.67 27.59 -43.30
C GLU A 500 -5.37 26.23 -43.44
N ILE A 501 -5.38 25.43 -42.37
CA ILE A 501 -5.99 24.10 -42.38
C ILE A 501 -7.36 24.19 -41.71
N SER A 502 -8.37 23.60 -42.34
CA SER A 502 -9.71 23.51 -41.76
C SER A 502 -9.67 22.81 -40.39
N MET A 503 -10.36 23.38 -39.39
CA MET A 503 -10.30 22.89 -38.02
C MET A 503 -10.76 21.44 -37.86
N LEU A 504 -11.73 21.01 -38.68
CA LEU A 504 -12.20 19.63 -38.72
C LEU A 504 -11.09 18.69 -39.20
N HIS A 505 -10.34 19.08 -40.24
CA HIS A 505 -9.21 18.30 -40.73
C HIS A 505 -8.10 18.22 -39.70
N LEU A 506 -7.78 19.32 -39.02
CA LEU A 506 -6.81 19.33 -37.92
C LEU A 506 -7.23 18.38 -36.79
N THR A 507 -8.49 18.43 -36.38
CA THR A 507 -9.04 17.55 -35.33
C THR A 507 -8.98 16.08 -35.73
N ALA A 508 -9.34 15.76 -36.98
CA ALA A 508 -9.28 14.40 -37.51
C ALA A 508 -7.84 13.86 -37.54
N LEU A 509 -6.87 14.69 -37.98
CA LEU A 509 -5.45 14.34 -37.93
C LEU A 509 -4.98 14.04 -36.51
N ARG A 510 -5.42 14.81 -35.51
CA ARG A 510 -5.09 14.54 -34.10
C ARG A 510 -5.64 13.22 -33.61
N ALA A 511 -6.91 12.93 -33.89
CA ALA A 511 -7.53 11.67 -33.52
C ALA A 511 -6.79 10.48 -34.16
N LEU A 512 -6.39 10.61 -35.43
CA LEU A 512 -5.62 9.59 -36.15
C LEU A 512 -4.23 9.36 -35.54
N GLN A 513 -3.45 10.41 -35.29
CA GLN A 513 -2.11 10.28 -34.70
C GLN A 513 -2.15 9.67 -33.29
N ILE A 514 -3.12 10.06 -32.47
CA ILE A 514 -3.30 9.52 -31.13
C ILE A 514 -3.69 8.04 -31.19
N SER A 515 -4.55 7.67 -32.14
CA SER A 515 -4.94 6.27 -32.37
C SER A 515 -3.75 5.42 -32.79
N ILE A 516 -2.91 5.90 -33.72
CA ILE A 516 -1.67 5.20 -34.13
C ILE A 516 -0.74 4.99 -32.94
N GLY A 517 -0.53 6.02 -32.11
CA GLY A 517 0.30 5.91 -30.91
C GLY A 517 -0.24 4.90 -29.88
N ILE A 518 -1.56 4.88 -29.66
CA ILE A 518 -2.22 3.92 -28.76
C ILE A 518 -2.08 2.49 -29.28
N VAL A 519 -2.36 2.27 -30.56
CA VAL A 519 -2.25 0.95 -31.20
C VAL A 519 -0.81 0.44 -31.13
N ALA A 520 0.17 1.29 -31.42
CA ALA A 520 1.59 0.94 -31.29
C ALA A 520 1.97 0.61 -29.83
N ALA A 521 1.46 1.37 -28.85
CA ALA A 521 1.73 1.13 -27.44
C ALA A 521 1.19 -0.24 -26.99
N ILE A 522 -0.04 -0.56 -27.39
CA ILE A 522 -0.67 -1.86 -27.10
C ILE A 522 0.12 -2.98 -27.80
N LEU A 523 0.41 -2.85 -29.09
CA LEU A 523 1.11 -3.89 -29.85
C LEU A 523 2.48 -4.22 -29.23
N ILE A 524 3.28 -3.19 -28.93
CA ILE A 524 4.61 -3.36 -28.35
C ILE A 524 4.56 -3.93 -26.93
N ASP A 525 3.52 -3.60 -26.15
CA ASP A 525 3.28 -4.18 -24.81
C ASP A 525 2.92 -5.65 -24.84
N HIS A 526 2.21 -6.10 -25.88
CA HIS A 526 1.85 -7.51 -26.01
C HIS A 526 2.99 -8.35 -26.58
N ILE A 527 3.81 -7.80 -27.48
CA ILE A 527 4.92 -8.52 -28.12
C ILE A 527 6.16 -8.58 -27.22
N PHE A 528 6.58 -7.46 -26.61
CA PHE A 528 7.87 -7.37 -25.92
C PHE A 528 7.70 -7.41 -24.40
N PHE A 529 8.07 -8.54 -23.80
CA PHE A 529 8.02 -8.79 -22.36
C PHE A 529 6.65 -8.48 -21.71
N PRO A 530 5.56 -9.15 -22.16
CA PRO A 530 4.22 -8.87 -21.65
C PRO A 530 4.13 -9.12 -20.15
N LYS A 531 4.00 -8.04 -19.38
CA LYS A 531 3.83 -8.09 -17.93
C LYS A 531 2.36 -8.23 -17.61
N ARG A 532 1.91 -9.48 -17.46
CA ARG A 532 0.53 -9.81 -17.12
C ARG A 532 0.26 -9.53 -15.63
N PRO A 533 -0.77 -8.75 -15.26
CA PRO A 533 -1.17 -8.48 -13.88
C PRO A 533 -1.32 -9.76 -13.04
N ARG A 534 -1.92 -10.81 -13.61
CA ARG A 534 -2.05 -12.12 -12.93
C ARG A 534 -0.71 -12.70 -12.50
N ALA A 535 0.30 -12.65 -13.38
CA ALA A 535 1.63 -13.16 -13.06
C ALA A 535 2.31 -12.31 -11.98
N ILE A 536 2.15 -10.99 -12.05
CA ILE A 536 2.63 -10.05 -11.03
C ILE A 536 1.98 -10.39 -9.68
N PHE A 537 0.64 -10.49 -9.65
CA PHE A 537 -0.13 -10.80 -8.45
C PHE A 537 0.28 -12.13 -7.81
N LEU A 538 0.36 -13.22 -8.59
CA LEU A 538 0.74 -14.53 -8.06
C LEU A 538 2.16 -14.52 -7.48
N SER A 539 3.11 -13.88 -8.17
CA SER A 539 4.49 -13.77 -7.69
C SER A 539 4.62 -12.85 -6.47
N GLY A 540 3.84 -11.77 -6.43
CA GLY A 540 3.79 -10.82 -5.32
C GLY A 540 3.15 -11.45 -4.09
N MET A 541 2.04 -12.14 -4.25
CA MET A 541 1.36 -12.88 -3.19
C MET A 541 2.23 -13.99 -2.60
N ALA A 542 2.95 -14.74 -3.45
CA ALA A 542 3.95 -15.70 -2.95
C ALA A 542 4.99 -15.01 -2.05
N LYS A 543 5.49 -13.84 -2.46
CA LYS A 543 6.45 -13.08 -1.65
C LYS A 543 5.84 -12.57 -0.34
N VAL A 544 4.58 -12.16 -0.34
CA VAL A 544 3.87 -11.78 0.88
C VAL A 544 3.75 -12.96 1.84
N ILE A 545 3.34 -14.14 1.35
CA ILE A 545 3.23 -15.36 2.17
C ILE A 545 4.60 -15.77 2.73
N GLU A 546 5.66 -15.69 1.92
CA GLU A 546 7.04 -15.92 2.34
C GLU A 546 7.44 -14.99 3.49
N ASP A 547 7.24 -13.68 3.33
CA ASP A 547 7.63 -12.68 4.32
C ASP A 547 6.81 -12.84 5.63
N VAL A 548 5.52 -13.20 5.54
CA VAL A 548 4.69 -13.56 6.71
C VAL A 548 5.21 -14.81 7.41
N ARG A 549 5.59 -15.86 6.66
CA ARG A 549 6.19 -17.08 7.22
C ARG A 549 7.49 -16.76 7.95
N VAL A 550 8.36 -15.94 7.36
CA VAL A 550 9.63 -15.51 7.96
C VAL A 550 9.36 -14.74 9.26
N LEU A 551 8.41 -13.79 9.24
CA LEU A 551 8.03 -13.03 10.44
C LEU A 551 7.49 -13.95 11.55
N HIS A 552 6.64 -14.91 11.22
CA HIS A 552 6.12 -15.89 12.18
C HIS A 552 7.23 -16.78 12.74
N SER A 553 8.14 -17.26 11.88
CA SER A 553 9.28 -18.09 12.29
C SER A 553 10.24 -17.33 13.20
N GLU A 554 10.49 -16.05 12.92
CA GLU A 554 11.31 -15.18 13.77
C GLU A 554 10.67 -14.96 15.14
N LEU A 555 9.35 -14.71 15.18
CA LEU A 555 8.62 -14.55 16.42
C LEU A 555 8.60 -15.84 17.25
N SER A 556 8.41 -16.98 16.58
CA SER A 556 8.47 -18.32 17.17
C SER A 556 9.86 -18.62 17.74
N SER A 557 10.92 -18.45 16.94
CA SER A 557 12.30 -18.69 17.37
C SER A 557 12.71 -17.86 18.58
N ARG A 558 12.24 -16.60 18.69
CA ARG A 558 12.49 -15.77 19.88
C ARG A 558 11.84 -16.35 21.14
N THR A 559 10.61 -16.84 21.03
CA THR A 559 9.91 -17.48 22.13
C THR A 559 10.62 -18.77 22.56
N HIS A 560 11.08 -19.58 21.59
CA HIS A 560 11.79 -20.84 21.87
C HIS A 560 13.21 -20.65 22.43
N ASN A 561 13.95 -19.66 21.94
CA ASN A 561 15.35 -19.45 22.32
C ASN A 561 15.54 -18.59 23.58
N ASN A 562 14.45 -18.08 24.18
CA ASN A 562 14.50 -17.33 25.44
C ASN A 562 14.38 -18.26 26.65
N THR A 563 15.19 -19.33 26.67
CA THR A 563 15.32 -20.21 27.83
C THR A 563 16.04 -19.50 28.98
N PRO A 564 15.64 -19.72 30.25
CA PRO A 564 16.25 -19.08 31.43
C PRO A 564 17.73 -19.44 31.69
N HIS A 565 18.30 -20.36 30.91
CA HIS A 565 19.73 -20.77 30.99
C HIS A 565 20.57 -20.29 29.80
N GLY A 566 20.01 -19.53 28.87
CA GLY A 566 20.76 -18.87 27.81
C GLY A 566 21.43 -17.58 28.33
N SER A 567 22.61 -17.24 27.83
CA SER A 567 23.28 -15.96 28.14
C SER A 567 22.30 -14.80 27.93
N PRO A 568 22.17 -13.85 28.87
CA PRO A 568 21.26 -12.72 28.72
C PRO A 568 21.66 -11.94 27.47
N LYS A 569 20.78 -11.95 26.46
CA LYS A 569 20.95 -11.12 25.26
C LYS A 569 21.07 -9.67 25.68
N SER A 570 22.04 -8.95 25.14
CA SER A 570 22.21 -7.54 25.47
C SER A 570 20.94 -6.76 25.07
N GLY A 571 20.59 -5.70 25.83
CA GLY A 571 19.42 -4.87 25.52
C GLY A 571 19.46 -4.27 24.10
N VAL A 572 20.66 -4.14 23.53
CA VAL A 572 20.89 -3.66 22.15
C VAL A 572 20.46 -4.69 21.11
N GLU A 573 20.78 -5.98 21.31
CA GLU A 573 20.38 -7.06 20.37
C GLU A 573 18.86 -7.24 20.33
N VAL A 574 18.19 -7.15 21.49
CA VAL A 574 16.73 -7.24 21.58
C VAL A 574 16.06 -6.06 20.87
N ALA A 575 16.57 -4.84 21.08
CA ALA A 575 16.06 -3.65 20.40
C ALA A 575 16.29 -3.68 18.87
N GLN A 576 17.44 -4.19 18.43
CA GLN A 576 17.77 -4.33 17.01
C GLN A 576 16.86 -5.38 16.34
N ALA A 577 16.62 -6.52 16.99
CA ALA A 577 15.72 -7.54 16.52
C ALA A 577 14.26 -7.03 16.43
N GLN A 578 13.78 -6.32 17.46
CA GLN A 578 12.45 -5.69 17.44
C GLN A 578 12.30 -4.71 16.28
N THR A 579 13.33 -3.90 16.03
CA THR A 579 13.35 -2.95 14.90
C THR A 579 13.32 -3.68 13.55
N CYS A 580 14.04 -4.78 13.41
CA CYS A 580 14.02 -5.61 12.19
C CYS A 580 12.62 -6.18 11.91
N SER A 581 11.98 -6.77 12.93
CA SER A 581 10.63 -7.33 12.84
C SER A 581 9.58 -6.26 12.49
N ALA A 582 9.66 -5.07 13.11
CA ALA A 582 8.78 -3.95 12.78
C ALA A 582 8.98 -3.44 11.34
N LYS A 583 10.22 -3.42 10.85
CA LYS A 583 10.53 -3.08 9.44
C LYS A 583 9.94 -4.12 8.47
N LEU A 584 10.03 -5.40 8.80
CA LEU A 584 9.45 -6.49 8.01
C LEU A 584 7.92 -6.41 7.98
N GLU A 585 7.28 -6.17 9.12
CA GLU A 585 5.83 -5.96 9.25
C GLU A 585 5.34 -4.80 8.34
N LEU A 586 6.05 -3.68 8.36
CA LEU A 586 5.75 -2.53 7.51
C LEU A 586 5.92 -2.86 6.02
N ARG A 587 6.98 -3.59 5.65
CA ARG A 587 7.19 -4.08 4.28
C ARG A 587 6.04 -4.97 3.82
N ILE A 588 5.64 -5.95 4.64
CA ILE A 588 4.55 -6.88 4.33
C ILE A 588 3.25 -6.12 4.06
N ARG A 589 2.90 -5.14 4.89
CA ARG A 589 1.70 -4.31 4.69
C ARG A 589 1.74 -3.52 3.38
N LYS A 590 2.91 -2.96 3.03
CA LYS A 590 3.11 -2.28 1.74
C LYS A 590 2.91 -3.24 0.57
N LEU A 591 3.42 -4.47 0.69
CA LEU A 591 3.25 -5.51 -0.34
C LEU A 591 1.78 -5.94 -0.47
N VAL A 592 1.08 -6.23 0.64
CA VAL A 592 -0.36 -6.54 0.62
C VAL A 592 -1.17 -5.43 -0.06
N MET A 593 -0.87 -4.17 0.27
CA MET A 593 -1.53 -3.02 -0.36
C MET A 593 -1.25 -2.94 -1.87
N ARG A 594 0.00 -3.21 -2.28
CA ARG A 594 0.36 -3.28 -3.70
C ARG A 594 -0.42 -4.40 -4.40
N GLU A 595 -0.55 -5.57 -3.79
CA GLU A 595 -1.30 -6.68 -4.38
C GLU A 595 -2.80 -6.40 -4.50
N LYS A 596 -3.41 -5.71 -3.51
CA LYS A 596 -4.80 -5.22 -3.62
C LYS A 596 -5.00 -4.28 -4.81
N ILE A 597 -4.05 -3.38 -5.07
CA ILE A 597 -4.10 -2.49 -6.24
C ILE A 597 -3.93 -3.28 -7.53
N CYS A 598 -3.03 -4.27 -7.53
CA CYS A 598 -2.83 -5.14 -8.70
C CYS A 598 -4.09 -5.94 -9.02
N LEU A 599 -4.78 -6.45 -8.01
CA LEU A 599 -6.06 -7.15 -8.15
C LEU A 599 -7.14 -6.25 -8.76
N GLY A 600 -7.27 -5.01 -8.25
CA GLY A 600 -8.17 -4.01 -8.86
C GLY A 600 -7.80 -3.66 -10.30
N GLN A 601 -6.52 -3.61 -10.64
CA GLN A 601 -6.07 -3.42 -12.03
C GLN A 601 -6.38 -4.63 -12.92
N MET A 602 -6.32 -5.85 -12.37
CA MET A 602 -6.55 -7.09 -13.10
C MET A 602 -8.01 -7.28 -13.50
N GLU A 603 -8.97 -6.71 -12.76
CA GLU A 603 -10.40 -6.69 -13.11
C GLU A 603 -10.69 -5.89 -14.37
N HIS A 604 -9.90 -4.83 -14.62
CA HIS A 604 -10.05 -3.96 -15.78
C HIS A 604 -9.25 -4.45 -17.00
N GLU A 605 -8.55 -5.58 -16.88
CA GLU A 605 -7.78 -6.16 -17.98
C GLU A 605 -8.67 -7.07 -18.83
N LEU A 606 -8.77 -6.74 -20.11
CA LEU A 606 -9.46 -7.55 -21.11
C LEU A 606 -8.78 -8.94 -21.18
N SER A 607 -9.47 -9.98 -20.72
CA SER A 607 -8.96 -11.35 -20.74
C SER A 607 -9.99 -12.26 -21.37
N LEU A 608 -9.54 -13.08 -22.31
CA LEU A 608 -10.37 -14.08 -22.98
C LEU A 608 -10.80 -15.21 -22.04
N MET A 609 -10.01 -15.47 -20.99
CA MET A 609 -10.33 -16.47 -19.98
C MET A 609 -10.93 -15.81 -18.74
N PRO A 610 -12.00 -16.38 -18.17
CA PRO A 610 -12.54 -15.92 -16.89
C PRO A 610 -11.46 -16.05 -15.82
N LYS A 611 -11.23 -14.96 -15.08
CA LYS A 611 -10.27 -14.93 -13.97
C LYS A 611 -11.04 -15.13 -12.67
N PRO A 612 -10.59 -16.00 -11.75
CA PRO A 612 -11.20 -16.17 -10.44
C PRO A 612 -10.81 -14.99 -9.51
N THR A 613 -11.26 -13.77 -9.85
CA THR A 613 -10.95 -12.54 -9.11
C THR A 613 -11.48 -12.59 -7.69
N GLU A 614 -12.64 -13.22 -7.48
CA GLU A 614 -13.21 -13.45 -6.16
C GLU A 614 -12.31 -14.34 -5.29
N SER A 615 -11.88 -15.50 -5.80
CA SER A 615 -10.94 -16.37 -5.07
C SER A 615 -9.62 -15.65 -4.76
N TYR A 616 -9.12 -14.80 -5.64
CA TYR A 616 -7.94 -13.96 -5.38
C TYR A 616 -8.19 -12.87 -4.33
N ARG A 617 -9.40 -12.28 -4.27
CA ARG A 617 -9.78 -11.38 -3.16
C ARG A 617 -9.80 -12.15 -1.85
N MET A 618 -10.35 -13.36 -1.83
CA MET A 618 -10.38 -14.21 -0.64
C MET A 618 -8.97 -14.49 -0.12
N VAL A 619 -8.04 -14.93 -0.99
CA VAL A 619 -6.62 -15.11 -0.63
C VAL A 619 -6.03 -13.86 0.00
N THR A 620 -6.28 -12.70 -0.61
CA THR A 620 -5.79 -11.42 -0.08
C THR A 620 -6.39 -11.10 1.29
N GLY A 621 -7.65 -11.50 1.53
CA GLY A 621 -8.31 -11.42 2.83
C GLY A 621 -7.65 -12.31 3.89
N TYR A 622 -7.41 -13.59 3.58
CA TYR A 622 -6.71 -14.51 4.50
C TYR A 622 -5.30 -14.04 4.81
N VAL A 623 -4.54 -13.60 3.81
CA VAL A 623 -3.17 -13.11 4.02
C VAL A 623 -3.16 -11.80 4.83
N GLN A 624 -4.08 -10.87 4.58
CA GLN A 624 -4.25 -9.69 5.42
C GLN A 624 -4.55 -10.08 6.88
N ARG A 625 -5.45 -11.06 7.08
CA ARG A 625 -5.79 -11.57 8.41
C ARG A 625 -4.58 -12.21 9.10
N LEU A 626 -3.76 -12.98 8.39
CA LEU A 626 -2.50 -13.54 8.92
C LEU A 626 -1.52 -12.44 9.35
N VAL A 627 -1.40 -11.36 8.57
CA VAL A 627 -0.57 -10.20 8.92
C VAL A 627 -1.06 -9.55 10.20
N ASP A 628 -2.38 -9.34 10.32
CA ASP A 628 -2.96 -8.73 11.51
C ASP A 628 -2.77 -9.64 12.75
N LEU A 629 -2.96 -10.95 12.61
CA LEU A 629 -2.78 -11.93 13.69
C LEU A 629 -1.30 -12.06 14.12
N THR A 630 -0.35 -12.05 13.18
CA THR A 630 1.09 -12.09 13.51
C THR A 630 1.55 -10.81 14.23
N SER A 631 1.01 -9.64 13.83
CA SER A 631 1.18 -8.39 14.58
C SER A 631 0.60 -8.47 16.00
N GLY A 632 -0.60 -9.04 16.16
CA GLY A 632 -1.25 -9.24 17.46
C GLY A 632 -0.47 -10.19 18.36
N LEU A 633 -0.04 -11.34 17.82
CA LEU A 633 0.77 -12.34 18.51
C LEU A 633 2.07 -11.72 19.06
N ARG A 634 2.72 -10.85 18.28
CA ARG A 634 3.91 -10.11 18.73
C ARG A 634 3.61 -9.24 19.95
N ARG A 635 2.51 -8.47 19.94
CA ARG A 635 2.13 -7.56 21.04
C ARG A 635 1.70 -8.29 22.30
N ILE A 636 0.98 -9.40 22.16
CA ILE A 636 0.60 -10.24 23.30
C ILE A 636 1.85 -10.84 23.93
N ARG A 637 2.76 -11.42 23.13
CA ARG A 637 4.01 -12.03 23.62
C ARG A 637 4.95 -11.07 24.35
N GLU A 638 4.83 -9.76 24.16
CA GLU A 638 5.57 -8.76 24.94
C GLU A 638 5.13 -8.72 26.43
N ASN A 639 3.91 -9.19 26.74
CA ASN A 639 3.32 -9.15 28.09
C ASN A 639 3.07 -10.54 28.70
N VAL A 640 3.34 -11.63 27.98
CA VAL A 640 3.21 -13.00 28.51
C VAL A 640 4.45 -13.35 29.34
N PRO A 641 4.31 -13.81 30.59
CA PRO A 641 5.46 -14.24 31.38
C PRO A 641 6.06 -15.55 30.88
N HIS A 642 7.38 -15.63 30.92
CA HIS A 642 8.16 -16.76 30.42
C HIS A 642 7.83 -18.10 31.13
N MET A 643 7.46 -18.07 32.41
CA MET A 643 7.18 -19.27 33.21
C MET A 643 5.95 -20.09 32.75
N ALA A 644 4.98 -19.46 32.08
CA ALA A 644 3.80 -20.15 31.52
C ALA A 644 4.08 -20.86 30.18
N ILE A 645 5.19 -20.51 29.54
CA ILE A 645 5.54 -20.95 28.19
C ILE A 645 6.42 -22.21 28.23
N ASP A 646 7.29 -22.32 29.24
CA ASP A 646 8.31 -23.37 29.33
C ASP A 646 7.72 -24.78 29.44
N THR A 647 6.57 -24.95 30.11
CA THR A 647 5.93 -26.27 30.31
C THR A 647 5.34 -26.85 29.02
N VAL A 648 4.92 -25.99 28.08
CA VAL A 648 4.20 -26.40 26.86
C VAL A 648 5.00 -26.10 25.58
N LEU A 649 6.29 -25.85 25.73
CA LEU A 649 7.17 -25.38 24.65
C LEU A 649 7.24 -26.37 23.47
N VAL A 650 7.28 -27.68 23.77
CA VAL A 650 7.40 -28.74 22.75
C VAL A 650 6.16 -28.79 21.85
N GLN A 651 4.95 -28.72 22.43
CA GLN A 651 3.73 -28.71 21.62
C GLN A 651 3.57 -27.38 20.87
N ARG A 652 3.97 -26.26 21.45
CA ARG A 652 4.02 -24.96 20.75
C ARG A 652 4.91 -25.03 19.52
N GLN A 653 6.10 -25.62 19.64
CA GLN A 653 7.02 -25.81 18.52
C GLN A 653 6.39 -26.67 17.41
N ARG A 654 5.61 -27.71 17.76
CA ARG A 654 4.89 -28.54 16.79
C ARG A 654 3.81 -27.77 16.03
N VAL A 655 3.03 -26.93 16.72
CA VAL A 655 2.03 -26.06 16.10
C VAL A 655 2.69 -25.06 15.14
N ASP A 656 3.72 -24.35 15.61
CA ASP A 656 4.46 -23.36 14.82
C ASP A 656 5.11 -24.02 13.57
N SER A 657 5.62 -25.24 13.71
CA SER A 657 6.19 -26.01 12.58
C SER A 657 5.12 -26.37 11.54
N CYS A 658 3.93 -26.81 11.98
CA CYS A 658 2.82 -27.13 11.07
C CYS A 658 2.32 -25.89 10.32
N ILE A 659 2.19 -24.76 11.02
CA ILE A 659 1.82 -23.46 10.42
C ILE A 659 2.86 -23.04 9.38
N THR A 660 4.14 -23.09 9.75
CA THR A 660 5.26 -22.72 8.87
C THR A 660 5.29 -23.58 7.60
N LEU A 661 5.07 -24.89 7.73
CA LEU A 661 5.05 -25.81 6.60
C LEU A 661 3.84 -25.59 5.69
N ALA A 662 2.66 -25.31 6.26
CA ALA A 662 1.47 -24.97 5.48
C ALA A 662 1.67 -23.68 4.68
N LEU A 663 2.24 -22.64 5.30
CA LEU A 663 2.59 -21.38 4.61
C LEU A 663 3.65 -21.59 3.52
N TYR A 664 4.67 -22.43 3.78
CA TYR A 664 5.67 -22.83 2.79
C TYR A 664 5.02 -23.51 1.58
N ALA A 665 4.11 -24.46 1.80
CA ALA A 665 3.42 -25.14 0.73
C ALA A 665 2.56 -24.17 -0.11
N CYS A 666 1.82 -23.27 0.55
CA CYS A 666 1.04 -22.22 -0.12
C CYS A 666 1.94 -21.29 -0.95
N GLU A 667 3.02 -20.76 -0.37
CA GLU A 667 4.00 -19.92 -1.08
C GLU A 667 4.46 -20.59 -2.38
N HIS A 668 4.87 -21.86 -2.30
CA HIS A 668 5.38 -22.60 -3.45
C HIS A 668 4.29 -22.88 -4.48
N ALA A 669 3.03 -23.12 -4.07
CA ALA A 669 1.91 -23.24 -4.99
C ALA A 669 1.68 -21.94 -5.78
N PHE A 670 1.67 -20.78 -5.11
CA PHE A 670 1.53 -19.47 -5.78
C PHE A 670 2.71 -19.15 -6.71
N ARG A 671 3.94 -19.45 -6.27
CA ARG A 671 5.17 -19.18 -7.05
C ARG A 671 5.29 -20.07 -8.28
N SER A 672 5.05 -21.37 -8.12
CA SER A 672 5.22 -22.36 -9.19
C SER A 672 3.96 -22.58 -10.02
N ARG A 673 2.79 -22.12 -9.55
CA ARG A 673 1.48 -22.35 -10.16
C ARG A 673 1.17 -23.84 -10.30
N ARG A 674 1.61 -24.63 -9.32
CA ARG A 674 1.42 -26.08 -9.27
C ARG A 674 0.49 -26.43 -8.12
N ALA A 675 -0.23 -27.53 -8.33
CA ALA A 675 -1.10 -28.13 -7.34
C ALA A 675 -0.37 -28.44 -6.02
N LEU A 676 -1.09 -28.28 -4.91
CA LEU A 676 -0.62 -28.60 -3.57
C LEU A 676 -0.48 -30.13 -3.37
N PRO A 677 0.40 -30.58 -2.46
CA PRO A 677 0.42 -31.97 -2.01
C PRO A 677 -0.94 -32.40 -1.42
N GLN A 678 -1.30 -33.68 -1.60
CA GLN A 678 -2.55 -34.27 -1.10
C GLN A 678 -2.68 -34.13 0.43
N GLY A 679 -1.62 -34.48 1.16
CA GLY A 679 -1.56 -34.39 2.63
C GLY A 679 -0.61 -33.27 3.08
N LEU A 680 -1.10 -32.40 3.96
CA LEU A 680 -0.29 -31.50 4.77
C LEU A 680 -0.58 -31.84 6.25
N PRO A 681 0.42 -31.73 7.16
CA PRO A 681 0.14 -31.92 8.58
C PRO A 681 -0.87 -30.88 9.04
N SER A 682 -1.92 -31.33 9.74
CA SER A 682 -2.97 -30.44 10.23
C SER A 682 -2.46 -29.63 11.42
N PRO A 683 -2.40 -28.29 11.32
CA PRO A 683 -2.07 -27.45 12.47
C PRO A 683 -3.16 -27.51 13.55
N ARG A 684 -4.43 -27.78 13.16
CA ARG A 684 -5.55 -27.96 14.09
C ARG A 684 -5.29 -29.10 15.07
N LYS A 685 -4.90 -30.27 14.56
CA LYS A 685 -4.62 -31.43 15.41
C LYS A 685 -3.47 -31.16 16.40
N ALA A 686 -2.42 -30.46 15.96
CA ALA A 686 -1.32 -30.08 16.85
C ALA A 686 -1.78 -29.08 17.94
N LEU A 687 -2.67 -28.16 17.58
CA LEU A 687 -3.24 -27.19 18.51
C LEU A 687 -4.19 -27.83 19.52
N ASP A 688 -4.99 -28.81 19.13
CA ASP A 688 -5.89 -29.50 20.07
C ASP A 688 -5.09 -30.22 21.16
N VAL A 689 -3.94 -30.81 20.81
CA VAL A 689 -2.99 -31.38 21.79
C VAL A 689 -2.37 -30.29 22.68
N LEU A 690 -1.98 -29.16 22.08
CA LEU A 690 -1.46 -28.02 22.83
C LEU A 690 -2.48 -27.49 23.85
N ASN A 691 -3.75 -27.41 23.47
CA ASN A 691 -4.83 -26.91 24.32
C ASN A 691 -5.00 -27.76 25.59
N ILE A 692 -4.92 -29.09 25.46
CA ILE A 692 -5.05 -30.02 26.59
C ILE A 692 -3.91 -29.78 27.59
N GLU A 693 -2.66 -29.79 27.12
CA GLU A 693 -1.49 -29.59 28.01
C GLU A 693 -1.42 -28.17 28.59
N LEU A 694 -1.82 -27.16 27.82
CA LEU A 694 -1.87 -25.78 28.31
C LEU A 694 -2.89 -25.63 29.44
N MET A 695 -4.04 -26.28 29.35
CA MET A 695 -5.05 -26.26 30.40
C MET A 695 -4.53 -26.88 31.70
N ASP A 696 -3.81 -27.99 31.61
CA ASP A 696 -3.19 -28.63 32.78
C ASP A 696 -2.09 -27.75 33.39
N ALA A 697 -1.28 -27.08 32.56
CA ALA A 697 -0.25 -26.16 33.03
C ALA A 697 -0.81 -24.91 33.71
N LEU A 698 -1.89 -24.33 33.18
CA LEU A 698 -2.51 -23.11 33.71
C LEU A 698 -3.13 -23.34 35.10
N GLN A 699 -3.55 -24.57 35.43
CA GLN A 699 -4.06 -24.93 36.77
C GLN A 699 -2.99 -24.77 37.88
N SER A 700 -1.71 -24.82 37.53
CA SER A 700 -0.58 -24.79 38.48
C SER A 700 -0.05 -23.38 38.79
N GLN A 701 -0.58 -22.32 38.15
CA GLN A 701 -0.01 -20.97 38.22
C GLN A 701 -0.81 -19.99 39.10
N GLY A 702 -0.08 -19.11 39.79
CA GLY A 702 -0.63 -18.24 40.84
C GLY A 702 -1.03 -16.81 40.43
N ARG A 703 -0.78 -16.34 39.19
CA ARG A 703 -1.11 -14.95 38.76
C ARG A 703 -2.19 -14.90 37.67
N ALA A 704 -3.29 -14.22 37.98
CA ALA A 704 -4.48 -14.10 37.13
C ALA A 704 -4.23 -13.34 35.80
N THR A 705 -3.46 -12.24 35.82
CA THR A 705 -3.15 -11.45 34.61
C THR A 705 -2.37 -12.25 33.57
N ASP A 706 -1.47 -13.08 34.06
CA ASP A 706 -0.50 -13.85 33.30
C ASP A 706 -1.18 -15.00 32.56
N ILE A 707 -2.11 -15.65 33.27
CA ILE A 707 -3.05 -16.63 32.73
C ILE A 707 -3.90 -16.00 31.62
N GLY A 708 -4.44 -14.79 31.83
CA GLY A 708 -5.25 -14.08 30.84
C GLY A 708 -4.51 -13.82 29.51
N TYR A 709 -3.23 -13.42 29.56
CA TYR A 709 -2.43 -13.24 28.35
C TYR A 709 -2.04 -14.56 27.67
N ALA A 710 -1.77 -15.63 28.43
CA ALA A 710 -1.51 -16.95 27.88
C ALA A 710 -2.75 -17.53 27.16
N MET A 711 -3.94 -17.32 27.74
CA MET A 711 -5.22 -17.67 27.11
C MET A 711 -5.47 -16.87 25.83
N ALA A 712 -5.21 -15.56 25.86
CA ALA A 712 -5.34 -14.70 24.69
C ALA A 712 -4.37 -15.10 23.57
N GLU A 713 -3.11 -15.43 23.92
CA GLU A 713 -2.13 -15.93 22.96
C GLU A 713 -2.64 -17.19 22.25
N ASN A 714 -3.22 -18.11 23.01
CA ASN A 714 -3.73 -19.37 22.48
C ASN A 714 -4.91 -19.16 21.51
N GLU A 715 -5.84 -18.24 21.79
CA GLU A 715 -6.92 -17.91 20.84
C GLU A 715 -6.38 -17.25 19.56
N VAL A 716 -5.32 -16.42 19.64
CA VAL A 716 -4.67 -15.89 18.43
C VAL A 716 -4.07 -17.02 17.59
N ILE A 717 -3.44 -18.01 18.22
CA ILE A 717 -2.89 -19.19 17.53
C ILE A 717 -4.03 -20.00 16.90
N ASP A 718 -5.14 -20.22 17.60
CA ASP A 718 -6.32 -20.91 17.06
C ASP A 718 -6.89 -20.21 15.82
N GLU A 719 -7.04 -18.90 15.88
CA GLU A 719 -7.51 -18.10 14.76
C GLU A 719 -6.51 -18.05 13.60
N MET A 720 -5.20 -18.07 13.90
CA MET A 720 -4.15 -18.18 12.89
C MET A 720 -4.23 -19.54 12.19
N VAL A 721 -4.43 -20.64 12.93
CA VAL A 721 -4.65 -21.97 12.35
C VAL A 721 -5.88 -21.98 11.44
N ARG A 722 -7.03 -21.44 11.87
CA ARG A 722 -8.24 -21.34 11.02
C ARG A 722 -7.96 -20.56 9.73
N THR A 723 -7.22 -19.46 9.83
CA THR A 723 -6.87 -18.61 8.69
C THR A 723 -5.92 -19.33 7.72
N VAL A 724 -4.95 -20.09 8.23
CA VAL A 724 -4.05 -20.92 7.42
C VAL A 724 -4.82 -22.05 6.73
N GLU A 725 -5.74 -22.72 7.41
CA GLU A 725 -6.57 -23.77 6.80
C GLU A 725 -7.46 -23.22 5.70
N GLY A 726 -8.06 -22.04 5.90
CA GLY A 726 -8.80 -21.33 4.86
C GLY A 726 -7.94 -20.96 3.66
N LEU A 727 -6.70 -20.48 3.91
CA LEU A 727 -5.73 -20.21 2.85
C LEU A 727 -5.35 -21.50 2.09
N VAL A 728 -5.10 -22.60 2.78
CA VAL A 728 -4.78 -23.91 2.15
C VAL A 728 -5.96 -24.38 1.30
N LYS A 729 -7.20 -24.27 1.80
CA LYS A 729 -8.41 -24.64 1.06
C LYS A 729 -8.52 -23.88 -0.26
N ILE A 730 -8.45 -22.55 -0.23
CA ILE A 730 -8.56 -21.76 -1.46
C ILE A 730 -7.37 -21.97 -2.38
N THR A 731 -6.17 -22.22 -1.83
CA THR A 731 -5.01 -22.57 -2.64
C THR A 731 -5.21 -23.90 -3.36
N ARG A 732 -5.87 -24.89 -2.73
CA ARG A 732 -6.30 -26.13 -3.39
C ARG A 732 -7.34 -25.87 -4.46
N ASP A 733 -8.33 -25.02 -4.19
CA ASP A 733 -9.36 -24.66 -5.17
C ASP A 733 -8.77 -23.93 -6.40
N LEU A 734 -7.72 -23.11 -6.20
CA LEU A 734 -7.07 -22.34 -7.25
C LEU A 734 -6.07 -23.12 -8.12
N PHE A 735 -5.33 -24.06 -7.54
CA PHE A 735 -4.23 -24.77 -8.23
C PHE A 735 -4.42 -26.27 -8.33
N GLY A 736 -5.44 -26.83 -7.68
CA GLY A 736 -5.70 -28.26 -7.57
C GLY A 736 -4.84 -28.96 -6.51
N THR A 737 -5.06 -30.27 -6.37
CA THR A 737 -4.31 -31.18 -5.51
C THR A 737 -3.63 -32.26 -6.36
N ARG A 738 -2.36 -32.56 -6.05
CA ARG A 738 -1.66 -33.72 -6.63
C ARG A 738 -2.07 -34.96 -5.85
N ALA A 739 -3.11 -35.64 -6.31
CA ALA A 739 -3.51 -36.93 -5.74
C ALA A 739 -2.44 -38.00 -6.08
N TRP A 740 -2.07 -38.80 -5.09
CA TRP A 740 -1.20 -39.98 -5.26
C TRP A 740 -2.02 -41.24 -5.57
N LEU A 741 -3.29 -41.25 -5.17
CA LEU A 741 -4.27 -42.29 -5.51
C LEU A 741 -5.15 -41.82 -6.67
N ASN A 742 -4.88 -42.33 -7.87
CA ASN A 742 -5.83 -42.27 -8.97
C ASN A 742 -7.03 -43.17 -8.60
N GLY A 743 -8.13 -42.61 -8.09
CA GLY A 743 -9.34 -43.42 -7.87
C GLY A 743 -10.32 -43.01 -6.78
N VAL A 744 -10.16 -41.85 -6.13
CA VAL A 744 -11.21 -41.32 -5.24
C VAL A 744 -11.64 -39.95 -5.74
N ASP A 745 -12.51 -40.01 -6.74
CA ASP A 745 -13.52 -39.05 -7.16
C ASP A 745 -13.12 -37.59 -7.38
N ASN A 746 -12.74 -37.35 -8.65
CA ASN A 746 -13.17 -36.19 -9.39
C ASN A 746 -14.71 -36.17 -9.51
N VAL A 747 -15.39 -35.69 -8.48
CA VAL A 747 -16.76 -35.17 -8.62
C VAL A 747 -16.76 -33.76 -8.04
N HIS A 748 -16.91 -32.79 -8.95
CA HIS A 748 -16.97 -31.35 -8.74
C HIS A 748 -15.65 -30.61 -8.48
N LEU A 749 -14.92 -30.36 -9.57
CA LEU A 749 -14.45 -29.00 -9.93
C LEU A 749 -14.01 -29.05 -11.40
N GLY A 750 -14.99 -28.85 -12.28
CA GLY A 750 -14.74 -28.72 -13.71
C GLY A 750 -14.06 -27.38 -14.01
N VAL A 751 -12.72 -27.37 -14.03
CA VAL A 751 -11.90 -26.59 -14.96
C VAL A 751 -10.59 -27.35 -15.16
N GLY A 752 -10.54 -28.21 -16.17
CA GLY A 752 -9.33 -28.85 -16.66
C GLY A 752 -8.78 -28.09 -17.87
N PHE A 753 -7.54 -27.61 -17.72
CA PHE A 753 -6.59 -27.07 -18.72
C PHE A 753 -6.91 -25.75 -19.43
#